data_AF-A0A8H3YFV0-F1
#
_entry.id   AF-A0A8H3YFV0-F1
#
_cell.length_a   1.000
_cell.length_b   1.000
_cell.length_c   1.000
_cell.angle_alpha   90.00
_cell.angle_beta   90.00
_cell.angle_gamma   90.00
#
_symmetry.space_group_name_H-M   'P 1'
#
loop_
_entity.id
_entity.type
_entity.pdbx_description
1 polymer ?
#
loop_
_entity_poly.entity_id
_entity_poly.type
_entity_poly.pdbx_seq_one_letter_code
_entity_poly.pdbx_strand_id
1 'polypeptide(L)'
;MQASDTSRGLTSSASGSMTQIETAPDVSRREGYQCPDTPTLEQPPRPSPDSFKYASTSFSSSSSRGLSGRIYDVLYTSPPTSPETPTKAQLDEYRREHRFQSLGGAFRPLTSSESALSNTSAKSTGSWWFGGRRSSVNVDMQTGRPRGHSFETLLDRIGNLARKSSHRLSLRRGGNSAIEEKKERQKGSGSLPVYTRWRYKRNYRWIGIAMAMALFFVFNIMPYIDWSVSSSHFPALYSDASNHFHFTQRRLAGSPRQTLPAEEGRERGFKRRLKKTVQPSVSGQKLGPRHQIHNGLLSVNMSLPVSAHPIKQLIKDAKDKWDAKNARQSKTLKQAVAEYKRRNGGMNPPQGFDKWWKFVVENNVPLVDEYDSIMRDIYIFHAFSPSEINKRLDAAMGLPDTFMLSLKNGNVRTRTNLAGGPIEGANERIEGQVNLLQEFGATKWIPDCRAIYSVHDTPQSFISFEHRADLQMRVDDREYYDPSEELDTSVKGWAMACPYTSNARNMQKNHEDFKPTGKNFVADLKAQSDLCTHPYNLALHGVTQGREVHVDGQLKPVFSLSKTSLHADILAVPVEQWLEDLPVVPWAERTSDKLLWRGSNTGTHYAADRPWRNSHRVRAINLTRPDAPGSVDLLPPALYPNKKAQLSQAVSRIPAAELNKKIFDIAFAGSPIQCVAEDGTCQELENLFDFQKNQMTFEEALNYKYVLDIDGNSWSARFSRLLAGGSLVFKSTIMPEWWTDRIQPWIHYVPIQLDYSDLHDALTFFRGDENGENGNDRLASEIAASGRIWFKTHWRRVDMAAYTARLYLEWARLLAPNRRAMDYIYMPEHEMTRVEE
;
A
#
# COMPACT_ATOMS: atom_id res chain seq x y z
N MET A 1 -35.04 24.11 49.07
CA MET A 1 -36.22 23.29 49.44
C MET A 1 -35.84 21.84 49.15
N GLN A 2 -35.71 20.93 50.13
CA GLN A 2 -36.70 20.42 51.10
C GLN A 2 -37.80 19.58 50.41
N ALA A 3 -38.18 18.38 50.89
CA ALA A 3 -37.68 17.53 52.00
C ALA A 3 -38.03 16.03 51.68
N SER A 4 -37.95 14.99 52.54
CA SER A 4 -37.82 14.86 54.01
C SER A 4 -37.44 13.43 54.47
N ASP A 5 -36.63 13.33 55.55
CA ASP A 5 -36.73 12.37 56.70
C ASP A 5 -36.61 10.82 56.53
N THR A 6 -36.21 10.00 57.53
CA THR A 6 -35.88 10.24 58.98
C THR A 6 -34.88 9.21 59.59
N SER A 7 -33.74 9.67 60.17
CA SER A 7 -32.97 9.06 61.32
C SER A 7 -32.45 7.58 61.19
N ARG A 8 -31.69 6.87 62.07
CA ARG A 8 -30.88 7.00 63.35
C ARG A 8 -29.59 6.13 63.16
N GLY A 9 -28.55 6.02 64.02
CA GLY A 9 -28.11 6.69 65.26
C GLY A 9 -27.35 5.74 66.23
N LEU A 10 -26.21 6.18 66.84
CA LEU A 10 -25.30 5.45 67.79
C LEU A 10 -24.39 4.34 67.15
N THR A 11 -23.12 4.09 67.52
CA THR A 11 -22.18 4.68 68.53
C THR A 11 -20.69 4.41 68.18
N SER A 12 -19.76 5.36 68.49
CA SER A 12 -18.31 5.23 68.88
C SER A 12 -17.31 4.29 68.13
N SER A 13 -16.00 4.55 67.99
CA SER A 13 -15.04 5.69 68.21
C SER A 13 -13.58 5.19 67.97
N ALA A 14 -12.50 5.95 67.75
CA ALA A 14 -12.23 7.29 67.19
C ALA A 14 -10.68 7.55 67.16
N SER A 15 -10.21 8.55 66.39
CA SER A 15 -8.87 9.23 66.44
C SER A 15 -7.57 8.44 66.07
N GLY A 16 -6.46 9.08 65.64
CA GLY A 16 -6.31 10.45 65.09
C GLY A 16 -4.93 11.15 65.17
N SER A 17 -4.38 11.56 64.01
CA SER A 17 -3.53 12.77 63.75
C SER A 17 -2.04 12.91 64.21
N MET A 18 -1.28 13.70 63.43
CA MET A 18 0.02 14.40 63.73
C MET A 18 1.29 13.53 63.95
N THR A 19 2.56 13.95 63.68
CA THR A 19 3.24 15.16 63.09
C THR A 19 4.60 14.68 62.51
N GLN A 20 5.06 15.04 61.30
CA GLN A 20 5.94 16.18 60.90
C GLN A 20 7.42 16.13 61.38
N ILE A 21 8.37 16.57 60.53
CA ILE A 21 9.84 16.83 60.79
C ILE A 21 10.70 15.52 60.83
N GLU A 22 11.96 15.37 60.36
CA GLU A 22 13.04 16.31 59.88
C GLU A 22 13.82 15.82 58.61
N THR A 23 15.04 16.33 58.39
CA THR A 23 15.87 16.37 57.15
C THR A 23 16.79 15.16 56.83
N ALA A 24 17.33 15.14 55.59
CA ALA A 24 18.43 14.26 55.13
C ALA A 24 19.84 14.69 55.64
N PRO A 25 20.95 13.97 55.34
CA PRO A 25 21.65 14.20 54.06
C PRO A 25 22.40 12.98 53.40
N ASP A 26 23.07 13.31 52.31
CA ASP A 26 23.93 12.59 51.33
C ASP A 26 25.26 11.98 51.87
N VAL A 27 26.10 11.43 50.96
CA VAL A 27 27.60 11.40 50.92
C VAL A 27 28.31 10.01 50.83
N SER A 28 28.43 9.51 49.58
CA SER A 28 29.70 9.07 48.92
C SER A 28 30.35 7.65 49.00
N ARG A 29 30.87 7.24 47.82
CA ARG A 29 32.23 6.70 47.47
C ARG A 29 32.72 5.23 47.74
N ARG A 30 33.13 4.62 46.60
CA ARG A 30 34.42 3.93 46.26
C ARG A 30 34.71 2.47 46.68
N GLU A 31 35.24 1.72 45.69
CA GLU A 31 36.19 0.58 45.76
C GLU A 31 35.69 -0.70 46.50
N GLY A 32 36.14 -1.94 46.24
CA GLY A 32 37.06 -2.52 45.24
C GLY A 32 37.28 -4.05 45.52
N TYR A 33 38.00 -4.76 44.63
CA TYR A 33 38.58 -6.13 44.79
C TYR A 33 37.71 -7.42 44.70
N GLN A 34 37.97 -8.17 43.62
CA GLN A 34 38.38 -9.60 43.46
C GLN A 34 37.99 -10.75 44.44
N CYS A 35 37.98 -11.97 43.87
CA CYS A 35 37.64 -13.27 44.47
C CYS A 35 38.84 -14.05 45.07
N PRO A 36 38.59 -15.09 45.89
CA PRO A 36 39.52 -16.19 46.20
C PRO A 36 39.12 -17.57 45.56
N ASP A 37 39.99 -18.57 45.69
CA ASP A 37 40.01 -19.83 44.92
C ASP A 37 39.38 -21.10 45.58
N THR A 38 39.44 -22.22 44.84
CA THR A 38 38.94 -23.58 45.15
C THR A 38 39.90 -24.49 45.93
N PRO A 39 39.41 -25.63 46.45
CA PRO A 39 40.20 -26.87 46.56
C PRO A 39 39.55 -28.12 45.91
N THR A 40 40.37 -29.15 45.64
CA THR A 40 40.03 -30.48 45.05
C THR A 40 40.18 -31.61 46.09
N LEU A 41 39.50 -32.77 46.04
CA LEU A 41 39.68 -34.02 45.23
C LEU A 41 38.46 -34.96 45.56
N GLU A 42 38.13 -36.11 44.95
CA GLU A 42 38.92 -37.30 44.57
C GLU A 42 38.09 -38.28 43.68
N GLN A 43 38.63 -39.43 43.27
CA GLN A 43 38.00 -40.52 42.47
C GLN A 43 38.57 -41.90 42.88
N PRO A 44 37.90 -43.07 42.67
CA PRO A 44 37.62 -43.71 41.36
C PRO A 44 36.23 -44.43 41.38
N PRO A 45 35.89 -45.54 40.63
CA PRO A 45 36.54 -46.28 39.53
C PRO A 45 35.59 -46.53 38.31
N ARG A 46 35.60 -47.75 37.72
CA ARG A 46 34.74 -48.24 36.61
C ARG A 46 34.47 -49.75 36.73
N PRO A 47 33.53 -50.31 35.95
CA PRO A 47 33.94 -51.35 34.99
C PRO A 47 33.46 -51.08 33.53
N SER A 48 33.75 -52.02 32.63
CA SER A 48 33.58 -51.98 31.16
C SER A 48 33.77 -53.40 30.57
N PRO A 49 33.60 -53.67 29.26
CA PRO A 49 32.76 -53.06 28.22
C PRO A 49 31.83 -54.09 27.50
N ASP A 50 30.94 -53.64 26.61
CA ASP A 50 30.57 -54.21 25.30
C ASP A 50 29.25 -53.56 24.80
N SER A 51 28.98 -53.32 23.51
CA SER A 51 29.63 -53.81 22.28
C SER A 51 29.70 -52.77 21.14
N PHE A 52 30.71 -52.95 20.27
CA PHE A 52 30.91 -52.56 18.86
C PHE A 52 29.89 -51.59 18.18
N LYS A 53 30.29 -50.34 17.85
CA LYS A 53 30.97 -49.85 16.60
C LYS A 53 30.00 -49.46 15.45
N TYR A 54 29.97 -48.19 14.98
CA TYR A 54 30.86 -47.52 13.98
C TYR A 54 30.75 -48.13 12.55
N ALA A 55 30.70 -47.41 11.42
CA ALA A 55 30.83 -45.96 11.16
C ALA A 55 30.21 -45.48 9.80
N SER A 56 30.15 -44.16 9.65
CA SER A 56 30.05 -43.29 8.46
C SER A 56 30.42 -43.81 7.04
N THR A 57 29.72 -43.26 6.02
CA THR A 57 30.20 -42.62 4.74
C THR A 57 29.40 -42.97 3.45
N SER A 58 29.16 -41.91 2.67
CA SER A 58 28.84 -41.79 1.23
C SER A 58 28.70 -43.03 0.32
N PHE A 59 27.70 -43.02 -0.58
CA PHE A 59 27.92 -42.70 -2.02
C PHE A 59 26.63 -42.30 -2.77
N SER A 60 26.76 -41.94 -4.05
CA SER A 60 25.71 -41.44 -4.96
C SER A 60 24.86 -42.52 -5.63
N SER A 61 23.66 -42.15 -6.11
CA SER A 61 22.98 -42.85 -7.21
C SER A 61 22.30 -41.86 -8.18
N SER A 62 21.99 -42.30 -9.40
CA SER A 62 21.59 -41.44 -10.52
C SER A 62 20.32 -41.94 -11.23
N SER A 63 19.36 -41.04 -11.50
CA SER A 63 18.36 -41.05 -12.60
C SER A 63 17.72 -42.42 -12.99
N SER A 64 16.40 -42.56 -12.99
CA SER A 64 15.55 -41.88 -13.99
C SER A 64 14.06 -42.29 -13.93
N ARG A 65 13.19 -41.41 -14.47
CA ARG A 65 11.80 -41.63 -14.98
C ARG A 65 10.71 -42.11 -14.00
N GLY A 66 9.64 -41.32 -13.91
CA GLY A 66 8.32 -41.71 -13.40
C GLY A 66 7.40 -40.49 -13.26
N LEU A 67 6.37 -40.37 -14.10
CA LEU A 67 5.42 -39.25 -14.05
C LEU A 67 4.31 -39.49 -13.03
N SER A 68 4.04 -38.50 -12.17
CA SER A 68 2.68 -38.02 -11.91
C SER A 68 2.75 -36.62 -11.31
N GLY A 69 1.95 -35.69 -11.83
CA GLY A 69 1.83 -34.35 -11.25
C GLY A 69 0.98 -34.39 -9.99
N ARG A 70 1.41 -33.68 -8.93
CA ARG A 70 0.55 -33.40 -7.76
C ARG A 70 0.12 -31.95 -7.79
N ILE A 71 -1.19 -31.74 -7.69
CA ILE A 71 -1.83 -30.44 -7.58
C ILE A 71 -1.45 -29.83 -6.22
N TYR A 72 -1.32 -28.51 -6.16
CA TYR A 72 -1.08 -27.76 -4.92
C TYR A 72 -2.37 -27.64 -4.10
N ASP A 73 -2.80 -28.77 -3.53
CA ASP A 73 -3.86 -28.80 -2.51
C ASP A 73 -3.36 -28.20 -1.20
N VAL A 74 -3.67 -26.92 -0.97
CA VAL A 74 -3.54 -26.28 0.36
C VAL A 74 -4.69 -26.74 1.26
N LEU A 75 -4.62 -28.02 1.64
CA LEU A 75 -5.56 -28.64 2.56
C LEU A 75 -5.26 -28.22 4.00
N TYR A 76 -6.07 -27.28 4.51
CA TYR A 76 -6.32 -27.21 5.95
C TYR A 76 -6.90 -28.55 6.43
N THR A 77 -6.45 -29.02 7.59
CA THR A 77 -6.72 -30.38 8.07
C THR A 77 -8.22 -30.64 8.26
N SER A 78 -8.74 -31.66 7.57
CA SER A 78 -10.06 -32.23 7.86
C SER A 78 -10.13 -32.71 9.32
N PRO A 79 -11.20 -32.41 10.07
CA PRO A 79 -11.44 -33.05 11.37
C PRO A 79 -11.74 -34.55 11.17
N PRO A 80 -11.44 -35.42 12.16
CA PRO A 80 -11.60 -36.87 12.02
C PRO A 80 -13.08 -37.28 11.88
N THR A 81 -13.40 -37.99 10.81
CA THR A 81 -14.76 -38.40 10.46
C THR A 81 -15.22 -39.68 11.16
N SER A 82 -15.48 -39.62 12.47
CA SER A 82 -16.46 -40.51 13.14
C SER A 82 -16.71 -40.11 14.61
N PRO A 83 -17.87 -39.50 14.95
CA PRO A 83 -18.44 -39.63 16.28
C PRO A 83 -19.18 -40.97 16.38
N GLU A 84 -18.81 -41.83 17.32
CA GLU A 84 -19.60 -43.04 17.61
C GLU A 84 -20.97 -42.64 18.18
N THR A 85 -22.05 -43.25 17.68
CA THR A 85 -23.40 -43.03 18.24
C THR A 85 -23.46 -43.48 19.70
N PRO A 86 -23.86 -42.61 20.66
CA PRO A 86 -23.99 -42.98 22.06
C PRO A 86 -24.92 -44.18 22.23
N THR A 87 -24.47 -45.18 23.00
CA THR A 87 -25.30 -46.33 23.32
C THR A 87 -26.51 -45.91 24.15
N LYS A 88 -27.61 -46.65 24.04
CA LYS A 88 -28.87 -46.33 24.74
C LYS A 88 -28.68 -46.16 26.26
N ALA A 89 -27.77 -46.92 26.87
CA ALA A 89 -27.43 -46.82 28.29
C ALA A 89 -26.89 -45.43 28.68
N GLN A 90 -26.02 -44.83 27.85
CA GLN A 90 -25.42 -43.51 28.11
C GLN A 90 -26.46 -42.39 28.03
N LEU A 91 -27.45 -42.50 27.14
CA LEU A 91 -28.57 -41.57 27.05
C LEU A 91 -29.56 -41.70 28.22
N ASP A 92 -29.74 -42.91 28.75
CA ASP A 92 -30.62 -43.17 29.90
C ASP A 92 -29.92 -42.95 31.26
N GLU A 93 -28.62 -42.61 31.27
CA GLU A 93 -27.87 -42.05 32.41
C GLU A 93 -28.02 -40.53 32.48
N TYR A 94 -27.71 -39.82 31.38
CA TYR A 94 -27.86 -38.36 31.27
C TYR A 94 -29.29 -37.87 31.58
N ARG A 95 -30.31 -38.70 31.30
CA ARG A 95 -31.72 -38.41 31.62
C ARG A 95 -32.12 -38.61 33.08
N ARG A 96 -31.28 -39.22 33.92
CA ARG A 96 -31.57 -39.42 35.36
C ARG A 96 -31.17 -38.23 36.22
N GLU A 97 -30.17 -37.45 35.83
CA GLU A 97 -29.64 -36.35 36.67
C GLU A 97 -30.42 -35.04 36.53
N HIS A 98 -31.24 -34.86 35.49
CA HIS A 98 -31.87 -33.57 35.17
C HIS A 98 -33.40 -33.67 34.98
N ARG A 99 -34.13 -33.71 36.11
CA ARG A 99 -35.59 -33.45 36.17
C ARG A 99 -36.06 -32.80 37.48
N PHE A 100 -36.40 -31.52 37.41
CA PHE A 100 -37.50 -30.90 38.17
C PHE A 100 -38.24 -30.01 37.15
N GLN A 101 -39.44 -30.38 36.67
CA GLN A 101 -40.77 -30.46 37.31
C GLN A 101 -41.64 -29.31 36.77
N SER A 102 -42.95 -29.52 36.75
CA SER A 102 -43.88 -28.87 35.82
C SER A 102 -45.04 -28.17 36.52
N LEU A 103 -45.75 -27.30 35.79
CA LEU A 103 -47.20 -26.99 35.78
C LEU A 103 -47.37 -25.56 35.22
N GLY A 104 -48.36 -25.22 34.40
CA GLY A 104 -49.40 -26.01 33.75
C GLY A 104 -50.41 -25.08 33.05
N GLY A 105 -51.27 -25.61 32.18
CA GLY A 105 -52.38 -24.86 31.55
C GLY A 105 -52.26 -24.73 30.03
N ALA A 106 -53.35 -25.03 29.34
CA ALA A 106 -53.51 -24.86 27.89
C ALA A 106 -54.72 -23.95 27.61
N PHE A 107 -54.83 -23.40 26.40
CA PHE A 107 -56.06 -23.49 25.57
C PHE A 107 -55.77 -23.09 24.11
N ARG A 108 -56.80 -23.14 23.25
CA ARG A 108 -56.72 -23.05 21.77
C ARG A 108 -57.10 -21.65 21.23
N PRO A 109 -56.84 -21.34 19.93
CA PRO A 109 -56.80 -19.96 19.41
C PRO A 109 -58.15 -19.42 18.91
N LEU A 110 -58.19 -18.10 18.65
CA LEU A 110 -59.27 -17.38 17.97
C LEU A 110 -58.74 -16.32 16.99
N THR A 111 -59.64 -15.80 16.14
CA THR A 111 -59.36 -14.96 14.96
C THR A 111 -60.01 -13.57 15.03
N SER A 112 -59.32 -12.53 14.56
CA SER A 112 -59.82 -11.23 14.04
C SER A 112 -58.59 -10.39 13.62
N SER A 113 -58.51 -9.57 12.55
CA SER A 113 -59.45 -8.82 11.70
C SER A 113 -59.78 -7.39 12.18
N GLU A 114 -59.70 -6.44 11.23
CA GLU A 114 -60.14 -5.03 11.32
C GLU A 114 -59.34 -4.09 12.26
N SER A 115 -59.28 -2.77 12.01
CA SER A 115 -59.60 -1.96 10.81
C SER A 115 -58.79 -0.64 10.82
N ALA A 116 -58.88 0.14 9.74
CA ALA A 116 -58.24 1.45 9.63
C ALA A 116 -59.12 2.58 10.21
N LEU A 117 -58.54 3.75 10.47
CA LEU A 117 -59.12 5.02 10.00
C LEU A 117 -58.13 6.20 10.04
N SER A 118 -58.44 7.22 9.23
CA SER A 118 -57.72 8.49 9.09
C SER A 118 -58.05 9.49 10.19
N ASN A 119 -57.25 10.55 10.31
CA ASN A 119 -57.88 11.87 10.44
C ASN A 119 -57.08 13.04 9.86
N THR A 120 -57.79 14.11 9.51
CA THR A 120 -57.25 15.32 8.86
C THR A 120 -57.78 16.59 9.50
N SER A 121 -56.91 17.58 9.73
CA SER A 121 -57.25 19.01 9.74
C SER A 121 -55.94 19.82 9.75
N ALA A 122 -55.72 20.96 9.08
CA ALA A 122 -56.55 22.00 8.45
C ALA A 122 -56.59 23.32 9.24
N LYS A 123 -55.79 24.28 8.75
CA LYS A 123 -55.98 25.75 8.72
C LYS A 123 -56.81 26.43 9.83
N SER A 124 -56.23 27.49 10.38
CA SER A 124 -56.96 28.75 10.62
C SER A 124 -56.16 29.93 10.04
N THR A 125 -56.80 31.08 9.85
CA THR A 125 -56.28 32.24 9.12
C THR A 125 -56.77 33.54 9.75
N GLY A 126 -55.94 34.58 9.76
CA GLY A 126 -56.30 35.93 10.18
C GLY A 126 -55.95 36.98 9.11
N SER A 127 -56.88 37.89 8.82
CA SER A 127 -56.63 39.08 7.99
C SER A 127 -55.97 40.20 8.84
N TRP A 128 -55.57 41.37 8.33
CA TRP A 128 -56.40 42.38 7.66
C TRP A 128 -55.64 43.23 6.63
N TRP A 129 -56.40 43.90 5.77
CA TRP A 129 -55.92 44.84 4.74
C TRP A 129 -55.84 46.28 5.26
N PHE A 130 -54.87 47.04 4.75
CA PHE A 130 -55.10 48.36 4.14
C PHE A 130 -54.00 48.61 3.08
N GLY A 131 -54.26 49.45 2.08
CA GLY A 131 -53.42 49.55 0.87
C GLY A 131 -52.96 50.96 0.51
N GLY A 132 -52.00 51.05 -0.41
CA GLY A 132 -51.50 52.31 -0.97
C GLY A 132 -50.06 52.22 -1.47
N ARG A 133 -49.82 52.49 -2.75
CA ARG A 133 -48.47 52.65 -3.34
C ARG A 133 -47.78 53.86 -2.66
N ARG A 134 -46.46 53.92 -2.46
CA ARG A 134 -45.41 53.73 -3.49
C ARG A 134 -44.00 53.59 -2.85
N SER A 135 -43.19 52.67 -3.39
CA SER A 135 -41.71 52.73 -3.49
C SER A 135 -40.85 53.34 -2.35
N SER A 136 -40.33 52.48 -1.46
CA SER A 136 -38.99 52.65 -0.85
C SER A 136 -38.45 51.29 -0.37
N VAL A 137 -37.16 51.01 -0.55
CA VAL A 137 -36.51 49.77 -0.11
C VAL A 137 -35.82 50.00 1.24
N ASN A 138 -35.89 49.05 2.16
CA ASN A 138 -34.85 48.84 3.18
C ASN A 138 -34.81 47.40 3.71
N VAL A 139 -33.66 47.06 4.30
CA VAL A 139 -33.23 45.76 4.85
C VAL A 139 -33.75 45.61 6.31
N ASP A 140 -33.76 44.48 7.03
CA ASP A 140 -33.29 43.08 6.86
C ASP A 140 -34.29 42.14 7.64
N MET A 141 -34.10 40.91 8.14
CA MET A 141 -32.95 40.01 8.34
C MET A 141 -33.36 38.52 8.38
N GLN A 142 -32.91 37.73 7.41
CA GLN A 142 -32.57 36.29 7.48
C GLN A 142 -32.18 35.78 6.08
N THR A 143 -31.18 34.88 5.98
CA THR A 143 -30.64 34.30 4.72
C THR A 143 -29.88 35.26 3.77
N GLY A 144 -28.94 36.05 4.30
CA GLY A 144 -28.11 36.98 3.51
C GLY A 144 -27.15 36.33 2.48
N ARG A 145 -27.64 36.02 1.27
CA ARG A 145 -26.83 35.69 0.07
C ARG A 145 -27.25 36.54 -1.15
N PRO A 146 -26.40 37.47 -1.63
CA PRO A 146 -26.55 38.06 -2.95
C PRO A 146 -26.20 37.07 -4.08
N ARG A 147 -26.67 37.34 -5.30
CA ARG A 147 -26.32 36.58 -6.52
C ARG A 147 -25.26 37.31 -7.35
N GLY A 148 -24.25 36.55 -7.80
CA GLY A 148 -23.52 36.69 -9.08
C GLY A 148 -22.85 38.02 -9.46
N HIS A 149 -21.55 37.98 -9.79
CA HIS A 149 -21.09 38.04 -11.19
C HIS A 149 -19.58 37.66 -11.28
N SER A 150 -19.00 37.68 -12.49
CA SER A 150 -17.77 36.99 -12.91
C SER A 150 -16.45 37.45 -12.27
N PHE A 151 -15.54 36.50 -12.03
CA PHE A 151 -14.18 36.70 -11.47
C PHE A 151 -13.11 37.08 -12.52
N GLU A 152 -13.49 37.40 -13.76
CA GLU A 152 -12.60 37.54 -14.93
C GLU A 152 -11.98 38.94 -15.13
N THR A 153 -11.89 39.78 -14.09
CA THR A 153 -11.40 41.18 -14.27
C THR A 153 -10.45 41.66 -13.17
N LEU A 154 -9.81 40.74 -12.43
CA LEU A 154 -8.87 41.08 -11.35
C LEU A 154 -7.40 40.76 -11.66
N LEU A 155 -7.12 39.75 -12.51
CA LEU A 155 -5.74 39.33 -12.81
C LEU A 155 -5.03 40.24 -13.84
N ASP A 156 -5.78 40.91 -14.71
CA ASP A 156 -5.23 41.75 -15.79
C ASP A 156 -4.65 43.11 -15.32
N ARG A 157 -4.74 43.40 -14.02
CA ARG A 157 -4.19 44.63 -13.39
C ARG A 157 -2.90 44.45 -12.60
N ILE A 158 -2.38 43.22 -12.47
CA ILE A 158 -1.16 42.94 -11.69
C ILE A 158 0.10 42.88 -12.58
N GLY A 159 -0.06 42.74 -13.90
CA GLY A 159 1.07 42.53 -14.83
C GLY A 159 1.90 43.77 -15.25
N ASN A 160 1.56 44.99 -14.82
CA ASN A 160 2.00 46.23 -15.50
C ASN A 160 2.71 47.31 -14.66
N LEU A 161 3.37 46.95 -13.55
CA LEU A 161 4.22 47.90 -12.77
C LEU A 161 5.64 47.36 -12.48
N ALA A 162 6.39 47.07 -13.56
CA ALA A 162 7.81 46.70 -13.49
C ALA A 162 8.63 47.26 -14.67
N ARG A 163 8.78 48.59 -14.77
CA ARG A 163 9.74 49.27 -15.66
C ARG A 163 9.92 50.75 -15.28
N LYS A 164 11.14 51.28 -15.46
CA LYS A 164 11.60 52.67 -15.16
C LYS A 164 11.71 52.98 -13.63
N SER A 165 12.91 53.00 -13.03
CA SER A 165 13.97 54.04 -13.04
C SER A 165 13.61 55.29 -12.22
N SER A 166 14.46 55.98 -11.46
CA SER A 166 15.86 55.90 -11.00
C SER A 166 16.13 57.24 -10.26
N HIS A 167 17.18 57.31 -9.42
CA HIS A 167 17.88 58.53 -8.96
C HIS A 167 17.27 59.48 -7.90
N ARG A 168 18.20 59.91 -6.99
CA ARG A 168 18.24 61.14 -6.14
C ARG A 168 17.20 61.28 -5.01
N LEU A 169 17.50 61.92 -3.85
CA LEU A 169 18.74 62.10 -3.05
C LEU A 169 18.36 62.78 -1.71
N SER A 170 19.28 62.79 -0.72
CA SER A 170 19.47 63.85 0.29
C SER A 170 18.70 63.86 1.65
N LEU A 171 19.45 63.45 2.69
CA LEU A 171 19.74 64.19 3.95
C LEU A 171 18.62 64.63 4.93
N ARG A 172 18.61 64.02 6.13
CA ARG A 172 19.17 64.55 7.40
C ARG A 172 19.23 63.42 8.46
N ARG A 173 20.33 63.22 9.21
CA ARG A 173 20.65 63.77 10.55
C ARG A 173 19.47 63.69 11.55
N GLY A 174 19.58 63.05 12.73
CA GLY A 174 20.69 62.28 13.33
C GLY A 174 20.32 61.76 14.73
N GLY A 175 21.12 60.85 15.32
CA GLY A 175 21.83 61.14 16.58
C GLY A 175 21.99 59.90 17.49
N ASN A 176 22.95 59.91 18.41
CA ASN A 176 23.31 58.77 19.27
C ASN A 176 22.85 58.94 20.74
N SER A 177 22.23 57.91 21.32
CA SER A 177 22.32 57.52 22.76
C SER A 177 21.56 56.19 22.94
N ALA A 178 22.12 55.06 23.35
CA ALA A 178 22.91 54.75 24.55
C ALA A 178 22.04 54.57 25.83
N ILE A 179 21.87 53.30 26.22
CA ILE A 179 21.69 52.75 27.58
C ILE A 179 20.58 53.34 28.48
N GLU A 180 19.55 52.54 28.77
CA GLU A 180 19.08 52.35 30.16
C GLU A 180 18.57 50.91 30.35
N GLU A 181 18.86 50.29 31.49
CA GLU A 181 18.41 48.92 31.84
C GLU A 181 17.26 49.00 32.84
N LYS A 182 16.06 48.52 32.47
CA LYS A 182 14.96 48.28 33.43
C LYS A 182 14.49 46.83 33.40
N LYS A 183 14.71 46.16 34.52
CA LYS A 183 14.13 44.86 34.84
C LYS A 183 12.71 45.08 35.38
N GLU A 184 11.71 44.50 34.72
CA GLU A 184 10.43 44.21 35.36
C GLU A 184 10.04 42.75 35.17
N ARG A 185 9.49 42.15 36.22
CA ARG A 185 8.91 40.80 36.21
C ARG A 185 7.41 40.94 35.96
N GLN A 186 6.80 40.11 35.11
CA GLN A 186 6.21 38.83 35.51
C GLN A 186 5.38 38.19 34.37
N LYS A 187 4.97 36.92 34.58
CA LYS A 187 3.80 36.23 33.99
C LYS A 187 3.77 35.98 32.46
N GLY A 188 4.09 34.73 32.12
CA GLY A 188 3.08 33.88 31.49
C GLY A 188 2.92 33.92 29.97
N SER A 189 3.84 33.26 29.25
CA SER A 189 3.58 32.75 27.90
C SER A 189 4.17 31.33 27.77
N GLY A 190 3.41 30.39 27.23
CA GLY A 190 3.86 29.00 27.06
C GLY A 190 5.10 28.90 26.17
N SER A 191 6.04 28.02 26.53
CA SER A 191 7.25 27.78 25.76
C SER A 191 6.93 27.05 24.45
N LEU A 192 7.15 27.71 23.31
CA LEU A 192 7.21 27.03 22.01
C LEU A 192 8.33 25.96 22.03
N PRO A 193 8.12 24.77 21.44
CA PRO A 193 9.13 23.71 21.42
C PRO A 193 10.46 24.16 20.79
N VAL A 194 11.57 23.70 21.39
CA VAL A 194 12.95 24.12 21.11
C VAL A 194 13.32 24.03 19.63
N TYR A 195 12.75 23.07 18.90
CA TYR A 195 12.90 22.88 17.45
C TYR A 195 12.65 24.15 16.61
N THR A 196 11.68 25.00 17.01
CA THR A 196 11.38 26.24 16.27
C THR A 196 12.52 27.27 16.34
N ARG A 197 13.37 27.21 17.37
CA ARG A 197 14.43 28.19 17.64
C ARG A 197 15.68 27.97 16.77
N TRP A 198 15.92 26.74 16.31
CA TRP A 198 17.05 26.41 15.42
C TRP A 198 16.87 26.93 14.00
N ARG A 199 15.65 26.80 13.44
CA ARG A 199 15.34 27.19 12.05
C ARG A 199 15.57 28.67 11.77
N TYR A 200 15.41 29.54 12.79
CA TYR A 200 15.68 30.97 12.68
C TYR A 200 17.18 31.35 12.70
N LYS A 201 18.09 30.49 13.18
CA LYS A 201 19.54 30.80 13.21
C LYS A 201 20.32 30.27 12.00
N ARG A 202 19.95 29.12 11.41
CA ARG A 202 20.70 28.50 10.28
C ARG A 202 20.57 29.33 8.99
N ASN A 203 19.41 29.99 8.74
CA ASN A 203 19.14 30.76 7.51
C ASN A 203 20.03 32.01 7.31
N TYR A 204 20.31 32.79 8.37
CA TYR A 204 21.11 34.03 8.21
C TYR A 204 22.57 33.75 7.78
N ARG A 205 23.13 32.59 8.12
CA ARG A 205 24.48 32.19 7.66
C ARG A 205 24.50 31.95 6.16
N TRP A 206 23.49 31.27 5.61
CA TRP A 206 23.38 31.03 4.17
C TRP A 206 23.13 32.30 3.37
N ILE A 207 22.30 33.23 3.88
CA ILE A 207 22.09 34.55 3.25
C ILE A 207 23.41 35.35 3.24
N GLY A 208 24.15 35.36 4.35
CA GLY A 208 25.46 36.02 4.43
C GLY A 208 26.49 35.43 3.44
N ILE A 209 26.56 34.10 3.33
CA ILE A 209 27.44 33.41 2.38
C ILE A 209 27.03 33.70 0.93
N ALA A 210 25.72 33.69 0.61
CA ALA A 210 25.23 34.02 -0.72
C ALA A 210 25.53 35.48 -1.11
N MET A 211 25.37 36.44 -0.19
CA MET A 211 25.75 37.83 -0.42
C MET A 211 27.27 37.98 -0.60
N ALA A 212 28.09 37.27 0.19
CA ALA A 212 29.55 37.29 0.03
C ALA A 212 29.99 36.74 -1.34
N MET A 213 29.41 35.63 -1.80
CA MET A 213 29.70 35.08 -3.13
C MET A 213 29.21 35.99 -4.26
N ALA A 214 28.03 36.61 -4.12
CA ALA A 214 27.52 37.57 -5.11
C ALA A 214 28.42 38.80 -5.22
N LEU A 215 28.87 39.36 -4.10
CA LEU A 215 29.83 40.47 -4.07
C LEU A 215 31.17 40.05 -4.68
N PHE A 216 31.68 38.86 -4.37
CA PHE A 216 32.90 38.35 -5.00
C PHE A 216 32.77 38.26 -6.52
N PHE A 217 31.67 37.71 -7.03
CA PHE A 217 31.42 37.55 -8.47
C PHE A 217 31.32 38.91 -9.20
N VAL A 218 30.55 39.86 -8.63
CA VAL A 218 30.36 41.20 -9.22
C VAL A 218 31.66 42.00 -9.24
N PHE A 219 32.45 41.99 -8.16
CA PHE A 219 33.65 42.82 -8.07
C PHE A 219 34.92 42.21 -8.68
N ASN A 220 35.01 40.88 -8.83
CA ASN A 220 36.25 40.23 -9.28
C ASN A 220 36.14 39.53 -10.65
N ILE A 221 34.95 39.08 -11.05
CA ILE A 221 34.76 38.28 -12.28
C ILE A 221 34.12 39.11 -13.39
N MET A 222 33.14 39.97 -13.05
CA MET A 222 32.42 40.76 -14.06
C MET A 222 33.27 41.77 -14.88
N PRO A 223 34.42 42.30 -14.42
CA PRO A 223 35.29 43.15 -15.25
C PRO A 223 35.97 42.45 -16.45
N TYR A 224 35.94 41.11 -16.53
CA TYR A 224 36.73 40.33 -17.48
C TYR A 224 35.91 39.63 -18.58
N ILE A 225 34.60 39.93 -18.69
CA ILE A 225 33.71 39.27 -19.65
C ILE A 225 32.94 40.32 -20.46
N ASP A 226 33.48 40.70 -21.61
CA ASP A 226 32.66 41.15 -22.73
C ASP A 226 33.29 40.78 -24.09
N TRP A 227 32.42 40.66 -25.07
CA TRP A 227 32.60 40.69 -26.52
C TRP A 227 33.17 39.48 -27.31
N SER A 228 32.30 39.04 -28.24
CA SER A 228 32.56 38.55 -29.62
C SER A 228 32.21 37.07 -29.92
N VAL A 229 31.64 36.71 -31.09
CA VAL A 229 30.68 37.43 -31.97
C VAL A 229 30.01 36.43 -32.95
N SER A 230 28.84 36.80 -33.48
CA SER A 230 28.17 36.23 -34.68
C SER A 230 27.65 34.78 -34.68
N SER A 231 26.77 34.53 -35.64
CA SER A 231 26.09 33.27 -35.93
C SER A 231 26.21 32.91 -37.42
N SER A 232 25.80 31.68 -37.76
CA SER A 232 25.10 31.27 -39.01
C SER A 232 25.86 30.59 -40.19
N HIS A 233 25.05 29.82 -40.96
CA HIS A 233 25.23 29.26 -42.33
C HIS A 233 25.96 27.91 -42.58
N PHE A 234 25.14 26.83 -42.76
CA PHE A 234 25.14 25.81 -43.86
C PHE A 234 26.39 24.96 -44.22
N PRO A 235 26.32 23.92 -45.10
CA PRO A 235 25.19 23.05 -45.55
C PRO A 235 25.48 21.53 -45.33
N ALA A 236 24.72 20.64 -45.99
CA ALA A 236 24.96 19.18 -46.06
C ALA A 236 25.40 18.70 -47.46
N LEU A 237 25.96 17.49 -47.60
CA LEU A 237 26.14 16.78 -48.89
C LEU A 237 26.33 15.24 -48.74
N TYR A 238 26.54 14.53 -49.87
CA TYR A 238 26.20 13.11 -50.14
C TYR A 238 27.41 12.17 -50.39
N SER A 239 27.30 10.89 -49.99
CA SER A 239 27.81 9.63 -50.62
C SER A 239 27.86 8.51 -49.54
N ASP A 240 27.27 7.32 -49.61
CA ASP A 240 26.93 6.37 -50.71
C ASP A 240 28.12 5.55 -51.27
N ALA A 241 27.81 4.42 -51.93
CA ALA A 241 28.65 3.34 -52.46
C ALA A 241 28.86 2.11 -51.54
N SER A 242 27.98 1.12 -51.72
CA SER A 242 28.10 -0.26 -51.26
C SER A 242 29.12 -1.10 -52.06
N ASN A 243 29.54 -2.26 -51.52
CA ASN A 243 29.69 -3.51 -52.29
C ASN A 243 30.01 -4.74 -51.40
N HIS A 244 30.09 -5.96 -51.94
CA HIS A 244 28.96 -6.90 -52.16
C HIS A 244 29.51 -8.35 -52.37
N PHE A 245 28.59 -9.31 -52.52
CA PHE A 245 28.76 -10.68 -53.06
C PHE A 245 29.30 -11.87 -52.23
N HIS A 246 28.59 -12.98 -52.43
CA HIS A 246 28.74 -14.35 -51.93
C HIS A 246 29.82 -15.16 -52.69
N PHE A 247 30.09 -16.40 -52.24
CA PHE A 247 29.74 -17.59 -53.06
C PHE A 247 29.42 -18.84 -52.21
N THR A 248 29.34 -20.04 -52.83
CA THR A 248 28.46 -21.16 -52.37
C THR A 248 29.11 -22.57 -52.43
N GLN A 249 28.33 -23.62 -52.09
CA GLN A 249 28.54 -25.08 -52.26
C GLN A 249 29.21 -25.85 -51.10
N ARG A 250 28.96 -27.16 -50.84
CA ARG A 250 27.92 -28.15 -51.30
C ARG A 250 27.72 -29.28 -50.25
N ARG A 251 26.75 -30.18 -50.46
CA ARG A 251 26.48 -31.37 -49.63
C ARG A 251 27.33 -32.59 -50.02
N LEU A 252 27.59 -33.50 -49.05
CA LEU A 252 27.51 -34.96 -49.20
C LEU A 252 26.82 -35.57 -47.96
N ALA A 253 26.53 -36.88 -47.95
CA ALA A 253 25.48 -37.47 -47.09
C ALA A 253 25.90 -38.73 -46.31
N GLY A 254 25.13 -39.03 -45.24
CA GLY A 254 25.18 -40.25 -44.41
C GLY A 254 23.84 -40.42 -43.65
N SER A 255 23.47 -41.65 -43.27
CA SER A 255 22.10 -42.03 -42.87
C SER A 255 22.09 -43.35 -42.08
N PRO A 256 21.04 -43.78 -41.34
CA PRO A 256 19.96 -43.04 -40.66
C PRO A 256 19.84 -43.38 -39.15
N ARG A 257 19.03 -42.62 -38.39
CA ARG A 257 18.22 -43.16 -37.26
C ARG A 257 16.99 -42.28 -36.98
N GLN A 258 15.92 -42.89 -36.50
CA GLN A 258 14.58 -42.28 -36.38
C GLN A 258 14.42 -41.42 -35.12
N THR A 259 13.75 -40.27 -35.23
CA THR A 259 13.13 -39.52 -34.11
C THR A 259 11.87 -38.77 -34.58
N LEU A 260 11.03 -38.34 -33.63
CA LEU A 260 9.64 -37.91 -33.83
C LEU A 260 9.51 -36.40 -34.18
N PRO A 261 8.37 -35.96 -34.77
CA PRO A 261 8.26 -34.63 -35.35
C PRO A 261 7.86 -33.50 -34.36
N ALA A 262 8.71 -32.47 -34.31
CA ALA A 262 8.37 -31.04 -34.25
C ALA A 262 7.48 -30.49 -33.10
N GLU A 263 8.05 -30.34 -31.89
CA GLU A 263 7.48 -29.46 -30.86
C GLU A 263 8.00 -28.01 -30.90
N GLU A 264 9.30 -27.79 -31.17
CA GLU A 264 9.94 -26.46 -31.10
C GLU A 264 9.28 -25.37 -31.95
N GLY A 265 8.73 -25.74 -33.12
CA GLY A 265 8.04 -24.80 -34.00
C GLY A 265 6.75 -24.24 -33.38
N ARG A 266 6.08 -25.05 -32.55
CA ARG A 266 4.85 -24.69 -31.85
C ARG A 266 5.15 -23.73 -30.71
N GLU A 267 6.21 -23.99 -29.95
CA GLU A 267 6.64 -23.15 -28.82
C GLU A 267 7.17 -21.78 -29.31
N ARG A 268 8.00 -21.75 -30.36
CA ARG A 268 8.44 -20.49 -31.01
C ARG A 268 7.26 -19.71 -31.61
N GLY A 269 6.28 -20.40 -32.20
CA GLY A 269 5.04 -19.78 -32.66
C GLY A 269 4.18 -19.20 -31.52
N PHE A 270 4.13 -19.85 -30.37
CA PHE A 270 3.41 -19.40 -29.18
C PHE A 270 4.08 -18.18 -28.53
N LYS A 271 5.40 -18.20 -28.34
CA LYS A 271 6.19 -17.04 -27.87
C LYS A 271 6.00 -15.83 -28.80
N ARG A 272 6.03 -16.04 -30.12
CA ARG A 272 5.77 -14.97 -31.12
C ARG A 272 4.31 -14.50 -31.16
N ARG A 273 3.32 -15.30 -30.73
CA ARG A 273 1.92 -14.84 -30.55
C ARG A 273 1.75 -14.01 -29.27
N LEU A 274 2.36 -14.42 -28.15
CA LEU A 274 2.35 -13.67 -26.89
C LEU A 274 3.03 -12.29 -27.00
N LYS A 275 4.01 -12.14 -27.90
CA LYS A 275 4.69 -10.85 -28.16
C LYS A 275 3.83 -9.74 -28.74
N LYS A 276 2.65 -10.03 -29.31
CA LYS A 276 1.63 -8.99 -29.48
C LYS A 276 0.95 -8.80 -28.12
N THR A 277 1.47 -7.87 -27.32
CA THR A 277 0.78 -7.33 -26.15
C THR A 277 -0.64 -6.99 -26.55
N VAL A 278 -1.63 -7.56 -25.86
CA VAL A 278 -3.05 -7.32 -26.11
C VAL A 278 -3.41 -5.94 -25.54
N GLN A 279 -2.97 -4.91 -26.26
CA GLN A 279 -3.12 -3.52 -25.87
C GLN A 279 -4.59 -3.09 -26.03
N PRO A 280 -5.22 -2.51 -24.99
CA PRO A 280 -6.65 -2.17 -25.02
C PRO A 280 -7.00 -1.22 -26.17
N SER A 281 -8.06 -1.56 -26.91
CA SER A 281 -8.44 -0.99 -28.21
C SER A 281 -9.06 0.42 -28.18
N VAL A 282 -8.59 1.28 -27.27
CA VAL A 282 -8.96 2.71 -27.20
C VAL A 282 -8.14 3.58 -28.18
N SER A 283 -7.04 3.04 -28.75
CA SER A 283 -6.13 3.73 -29.68
C SER A 283 -6.78 4.07 -31.03
N GLY A 284 -7.53 5.17 -31.05
CA GLY A 284 -8.17 5.74 -32.25
C GLY A 284 -9.51 6.44 -31.97
N GLN A 285 -10.15 6.20 -30.82
CA GLN A 285 -11.39 6.90 -30.46
C GLN A 285 -11.09 8.37 -30.10
N LYS A 286 -11.82 9.31 -30.72
CA LYS A 286 -11.80 10.71 -30.32
C LYS A 286 -12.43 10.84 -28.93
N LEU A 287 -11.60 11.04 -27.92
CA LEU A 287 -12.06 11.41 -26.58
C LEU A 287 -12.83 12.74 -26.62
N GLY A 288 -13.77 12.91 -25.70
CA GLY A 288 -14.46 14.17 -25.46
C GLY A 288 -13.59 15.21 -24.75
N PRO A 289 -14.20 16.28 -24.22
CA PRO A 289 -13.54 17.18 -23.28
C PRO A 289 -13.01 16.38 -22.09
N ARG A 290 -11.75 16.61 -21.70
CA ARG A 290 -11.10 15.82 -20.64
C ARG A 290 -11.66 16.16 -19.26
N HIS A 291 -11.83 15.13 -18.45
CA HIS A 291 -12.10 15.26 -17.01
C HIS A 291 -10.79 15.56 -16.26
N GLN A 292 -10.88 16.32 -15.18
CA GLN A 292 -9.74 16.68 -14.35
C GLN A 292 -9.32 15.52 -13.45
N ILE A 293 -8.02 15.41 -13.18
CA ILE A 293 -7.44 14.43 -12.27
C ILE A 293 -6.76 15.18 -11.13
N HIS A 294 -7.19 14.93 -9.89
CA HIS A 294 -6.64 15.52 -8.67
C HIS A 294 -6.34 14.41 -7.67
N ASN A 295 -5.17 14.44 -7.03
CA ASN A 295 -4.76 13.47 -6.00
C ASN A 295 -4.87 11.98 -6.41
N GLY A 296 -4.83 11.66 -7.71
CA GLY A 296 -4.99 10.28 -8.20
C GLY A 296 -6.44 9.84 -8.45
N LEU A 297 -7.42 10.74 -8.29
CA LEU A 297 -8.82 10.53 -8.69
C LEU A 297 -9.16 11.38 -9.92
N LEU A 298 -9.83 10.78 -10.90
CA LEU A 298 -10.50 11.50 -12.00
C LEU A 298 -11.90 11.90 -11.53
N SER A 299 -12.19 13.19 -11.48
CA SER A 299 -13.51 13.71 -11.09
C SER A 299 -14.38 13.96 -12.31
N VAL A 300 -15.54 13.30 -12.37
CA VAL A 300 -16.43 13.37 -13.54
C VAL A 300 -17.21 14.69 -13.51
N ASN A 301 -16.72 15.69 -14.26
CA ASN A 301 -17.48 16.92 -14.52
C ASN A 301 -18.78 16.62 -15.30
N MET A 302 -19.90 16.57 -14.57
CA MET A 302 -21.23 16.23 -15.07
C MET A 302 -21.85 17.32 -15.99
N SER A 303 -21.27 18.52 -16.03
CA SER A 303 -21.71 19.61 -16.92
C SER A 303 -21.06 19.56 -18.31
N LEU A 304 -20.13 18.63 -18.55
CA LEU A 304 -19.57 18.42 -19.88
C LEU A 304 -20.62 17.79 -20.83
N PRO A 305 -20.58 18.08 -22.14
CA PRO A 305 -21.45 17.43 -23.10
C PRO A 305 -21.22 15.91 -23.16
N VAL A 306 -22.30 15.16 -23.40
CA VAL A 306 -22.25 13.70 -23.61
C VAL A 306 -21.27 13.39 -24.74
N SER A 307 -20.26 12.56 -24.43
CA SER A 307 -19.15 12.27 -25.34
C SER A 307 -18.65 10.83 -25.19
N ALA A 308 -17.45 10.61 -24.66
CA ALA A 308 -16.92 9.27 -24.36
C ALA A 308 -17.03 9.00 -22.85
N HIS A 309 -17.19 7.74 -22.45
CA HIS A 309 -17.22 7.37 -21.03
C HIS A 309 -15.89 7.73 -20.32
N PRO A 310 -15.89 8.28 -19.09
CA PRO A 310 -14.68 8.80 -18.44
C PRO A 310 -13.53 7.78 -18.34
N ILE A 311 -13.85 6.49 -18.14
CA ILE A 311 -12.87 5.39 -18.11
C ILE A 311 -12.04 5.29 -19.40
N LYS A 312 -12.56 5.72 -20.56
CA LYS A 312 -11.80 5.74 -21.82
C LYS A 312 -10.66 6.76 -21.80
N GLN A 313 -10.77 7.84 -21.01
CA GLN A 313 -9.62 8.71 -20.72
C GLN A 313 -8.57 7.97 -19.89
N LEU A 314 -8.99 7.26 -18.82
CA LEU A 314 -8.09 6.52 -17.94
C LEU A 314 -7.29 5.43 -18.66
N ILE A 315 -7.96 4.64 -19.50
CA ILE A 315 -7.31 3.57 -20.29
C ILE A 315 -6.33 4.19 -21.29
N LYS A 316 -6.64 5.33 -21.92
CA LYS A 316 -5.71 6.00 -22.83
C LYS A 316 -4.50 6.60 -22.08
N ASP A 317 -4.74 7.32 -20.99
CA ASP A 317 -3.68 7.93 -20.17
C ASP A 317 -2.76 6.86 -19.56
N ALA A 318 -3.33 5.72 -19.14
CA ALA A 318 -2.58 4.56 -18.66
C ALA A 318 -1.78 3.86 -19.76
N LYS A 319 -2.29 3.83 -21.00
CA LYS A 319 -1.54 3.31 -22.15
C LYS A 319 -0.36 4.21 -22.48
N ASP A 320 -0.56 5.53 -22.50
CA ASP A 320 0.52 6.50 -22.71
C ASP A 320 1.60 6.35 -21.60
N LYS A 321 1.19 6.21 -20.33
CA LYS A 321 2.08 5.91 -19.19
C LYS A 321 2.83 4.58 -19.38
N TRP A 322 2.17 3.52 -19.85
CA TRP A 322 2.76 2.18 -20.04
C TRP A 322 3.77 2.11 -21.17
N ASP A 323 3.42 2.65 -22.34
CA ASP A 323 4.31 2.66 -23.50
C ASP A 323 5.55 3.52 -23.19
N ALA A 324 5.37 4.67 -22.53
CA ALA A 324 6.48 5.49 -22.03
C ALA A 324 7.32 4.80 -20.93
N LYS A 325 6.71 3.96 -20.07
CA LYS A 325 7.45 3.14 -19.08
C LYS A 325 8.36 2.12 -19.78
N ASN A 326 7.87 1.46 -20.83
CA ASN A 326 8.65 0.44 -21.56
C ASN A 326 9.74 1.08 -22.44
N ALA A 327 9.43 2.18 -23.12
CA ALA A 327 10.38 2.87 -24.00
C ALA A 327 11.64 3.37 -23.27
N ARG A 328 11.50 3.84 -22.03
CA ARG A 328 12.64 4.38 -21.24
C ARG A 328 13.60 3.32 -20.68
N GLN A 329 13.27 2.03 -20.71
CA GLN A 329 14.03 1.03 -19.97
C GLN A 329 15.45 0.84 -20.51
N SER A 330 16.43 0.82 -19.61
CA SER A 330 17.86 0.64 -19.88
C SER A 330 18.15 -0.62 -20.71
N LYS A 331 19.00 -0.46 -21.73
CA LYS A 331 19.47 -1.54 -22.61
C LYS A 331 20.91 -1.95 -22.31
N THR A 332 21.72 -1.07 -21.72
CA THR A 332 23.13 -1.29 -21.37
C THR A 332 23.38 -1.06 -19.88
N LEU A 333 24.46 -1.64 -19.34
CA LEU A 333 24.88 -1.41 -17.97
C LEU A 333 25.16 0.07 -17.73
N LYS A 334 25.83 0.74 -18.68
CA LYS A 334 26.10 2.19 -18.62
C LYS A 334 24.82 3.03 -18.49
N GLN A 335 23.76 2.67 -19.21
CA GLN A 335 22.44 3.33 -19.07
C GLN A 335 21.83 3.06 -17.70
N ALA A 336 21.84 1.81 -17.22
CA ALA A 336 21.27 1.45 -15.93
C ALA A 336 21.97 2.16 -14.75
N VAL A 337 23.31 2.31 -14.82
CA VAL A 337 24.07 3.08 -13.83
C VAL A 337 23.69 4.57 -13.87
N ALA A 338 23.48 5.13 -15.07
CA ALA A 338 23.10 6.54 -15.24
C ALA A 338 21.65 6.81 -14.79
N GLU A 339 20.71 5.93 -15.13
CA GLU A 339 19.30 6.03 -14.73
C GLU A 339 19.14 5.83 -13.21
N TYR A 340 19.86 4.87 -12.62
CA TYR A 340 19.93 4.73 -11.16
C TYR A 340 20.43 6.03 -10.49
N LYS A 341 21.52 6.61 -11.00
CA LYS A 341 22.06 7.90 -10.51
C LYS A 341 21.03 9.02 -10.63
N ARG A 342 20.33 9.10 -11.77
CA ARG A 342 19.29 10.12 -12.02
C ARG A 342 18.10 10.00 -11.06
N ARG A 343 17.72 8.77 -10.68
CA ARG A 343 16.64 8.52 -9.70
C ARG A 343 17.08 8.79 -8.26
N ASN A 344 18.30 8.40 -7.90
CA ASN A 344 18.78 8.36 -6.51
C ASN A 344 19.76 9.48 -6.19
N GLY A 345 19.44 10.73 -6.54
CA GLY A 345 20.19 11.92 -6.11
C GLY A 345 21.67 11.96 -6.52
N GLY A 346 22.07 11.22 -7.57
CA GLY A 346 23.45 11.08 -8.02
C GLY A 346 24.26 9.99 -7.29
N MET A 347 23.68 9.26 -6.33
CA MET A 347 24.35 8.14 -5.64
C MET A 347 24.81 7.08 -6.65
N ASN A 348 26.03 6.55 -6.47
CA ASN A 348 26.43 5.35 -7.20
C ASN A 348 25.50 4.18 -6.83
N PRO A 349 25.31 3.18 -7.72
CA PRO A 349 24.68 1.93 -7.33
C PRO A 349 25.54 1.14 -6.32
N PRO A 350 25.00 0.13 -5.63
CA PRO A 350 25.76 -0.70 -4.70
C PRO A 350 26.68 -1.69 -5.41
N GLN A 351 27.77 -2.09 -4.76
CA GLN A 351 28.68 -3.15 -5.19
C GLN A 351 27.90 -4.42 -5.54
N GLY A 352 28.20 -5.03 -6.70
CA GLY A 352 27.42 -6.17 -7.23
C GLY A 352 26.29 -5.76 -8.18
N PHE A 353 26.06 -4.47 -8.43
CA PHE A 353 25.11 -3.99 -9.46
C PHE A 353 25.42 -4.54 -10.86
N ASP A 354 26.69 -4.76 -11.19
CA ASP A 354 27.17 -5.46 -12.38
C ASP A 354 26.66 -6.90 -12.47
N LYS A 355 26.70 -7.62 -11.34
CA LYS A 355 26.30 -9.04 -11.24
C LYS A 355 24.78 -9.19 -11.23
N TRP A 356 24.10 -8.27 -10.55
CA TRP A 356 22.65 -8.12 -10.63
C TRP A 356 22.19 -7.72 -12.05
N TRP A 357 22.91 -6.81 -12.73
CA TRP A 357 22.61 -6.42 -14.10
C TRP A 357 22.74 -7.62 -15.05
N LYS A 358 23.87 -8.32 -14.98
CA LYS A 358 24.09 -9.58 -15.69
C LYS A 358 22.95 -10.58 -15.43
N PHE A 359 22.55 -10.75 -14.17
CA PHE A 359 21.44 -11.62 -13.79
C PHE A 359 20.10 -11.22 -14.45
N VAL A 360 19.74 -9.93 -14.46
CA VAL A 360 18.50 -9.46 -15.13
C VAL A 360 18.58 -9.50 -16.66
N VAL A 361 19.78 -9.47 -17.25
CA VAL A 361 20.00 -9.75 -18.68
C VAL A 361 19.78 -11.23 -18.97
N GLU A 362 20.55 -12.12 -18.33
CA GLU A 362 20.55 -13.57 -18.61
C GLU A 362 19.18 -14.23 -18.38
N ASN A 363 18.37 -13.69 -17.46
CA ASN A 363 17.04 -14.23 -17.12
C ASN A 363 15.87 -13.46 -17.77
N ASN A 364 16.17 -12.51 -18.66
CA ASN A 364 15.18 -11.67 -19.35
C ASN A 364 14.17 -11.03 -18.37
N VAL A 365 14.66 -10.37 -17.31
CA VAL A 365 13.79 -9.66 -16.35
C VAL A 365 13.34 -8.33 -16.96
N PRO A 366 12.03 -8.05 -17.05
CA PRO A 366 11.52 -6.79 -17.58
C PRO A 366 11.46 -5.69 -16.51
N LEU A 367 11.35 -4.44 -16.99
CA LEU A 367 11.24 -3.23 -16.16
C LEU A 367 12.42 -3.06 -15.18
N VAL A 368 13.64 -3.10 -15.73
CA VAL A 368 14.91 -3.10 -14.97
C VAL A 368 15.21 -1.82 -14.20
N ASP A 369 14.57 -0.69 -14.53
CA ASP A 369 14.78 0.57 -13.81
C ASP A 369 13.68 0.87 -12.78
N GLU A 370 12.61 0.08 -12.74
CA GLU A 370 11.38 0.37 -11.98
C GLU A 370 11.42 -0.25 -10.57
N TYR A 371 12.48 0.07 -9.81
CA TYR A 371 12.76 -0.42 -8.45
C TYR A 371 12.64 0.67 -7.37
N ASP A 372 11.95 1.77 -7.66
CA ASP A 372 11.87 2.97 -6.79
C ASP A 372 11.36 2.67 -5.37
N SER A 373 10.60 1.59 -5.16
CA SER A 373 10.12 1.14 -3.84
C SER A 373 11.25 0.82 -2.87
N ILE A 374 12.27 0.10 -3.33
CA ILE A 374 13.44 -0.30 -2.54
C ILE A 374 14.12 0.94 -1.96
N MET A 375 14.38 1.93 -2.81
CA MET A 375 15.08 3.15 -2.39
C MET A 375 14.23 4.01 -1.47
N ARG A 376 12.92 4.16 -1.73
CA ARG A 376 12.00 4.89 -0.82
C ARG A 376 11.93 4.30 0.58
N ASP A 377 11.98 2.98 0.70
CA ASP A 377 11.87 2.30 1.99
C ASP A 377 13.18 2.38 2.79
N ILE A 378 14.33 2.19 2.16
CA ILE A 378 15.62 2.20 2.86
C ILE A 378 16.18 3.61 3.12
N TYR A 379 15.75 4.64 2.37
CA TYR A 379 16.44 5.96 2.34
C TYR A 379 16.65 6.54 3.74
N ILE A 380 15.59 6.60 4.56
CA ILE A 380 15.65 7.18 5.91
C ILE A 380 16.64 6.48 6.84
N PHE A 381 16.95 5.20 6.60
CA PHE A 381 17.92 4.47 7.42
C PHE A 381 19.37 4.85 7.11
N HIS A 382 19.66 5.50 5.98
CA HIS A 382 21.00 6.07 5.71
C HIS A 382 21.40 7.14 6.74
N ALA A 383 20.43 7.77 7.42
CA ALA A 383 20.67 8.74 8.49
C ALA A 383 21.38 8.11 9.71
N PHE A 384 21.19 6.81 9.95
CA PHE A 384 21.91 6.12 11.02
C PHE A 384 23.33 5.80 10.55
N SER A 385 24.33 5.99 11.42
CA SER A 385 25.70 5.55 11.15
C SER A 385 25.75 4.01 11.01
N PRO A 386 26.79 3.43 10.36
CA PRO A 386 26.93 1.97 10.26
C PRO A 386 26.89 1.24 11.61
N SER A 387 27.38 1.88 12.68
CA SER A 387 27.30 1.33 14.04
C SER A 387 25.87 1.37 14.61
N GLU A 388 25.17 2.51 14.47
CA GLU A 388 23.83 2.68 15.04
C GLU A 388 22.77 1.85 14.28
N ILE A 389 22.87 1.69 12.95
CA ILE A 389 21.94 0.83 12.20
C ILE A 389 22.12 -0.65 12.59
N ASN A 390 23.35 -1.12 12.80
CA ASN A 390 23.59 -2.49 13.27
C ASN A 390 23.09 -2.69 14.71
N LYS A 391 23.32 -1.73 15.61
CA LYS A 391 22.77 -1.75 16.98
C LYS A 391 21.23 -1.79 16.98
N ARG A 392 20.56 -1.05 16.08
CA ARG A 392 19.10 -1.10 15.91
C ARG A 392 18.62 -2.42 15.30
N LEU A 393 19.42 -3.03 14.42
CA LEU A 393 19.15 -4.36 13.86
C LEU A 393 19.29 -5.46 14.93
N ASP A 394 20.27 -5.34 15.82
CA ASP A 394 20.44 -6.24 16.97
C ASP A 394 19.29 -6.08 17.99
N ALA A 395 18.82 -4.85 18.22
CA ALA A 395 17.60 -4.59 19.00
C ALA A 395 16.34 -5.17 18.33
N ALA A 396 16.26 -5.12 16.99
CA ALA A 396 15.15 -5.71 16.22
C ALA A 396 15.09 -7.24 16.36
N MET A 397 16.20 -7.94 16.64
CA MET A 397 16.18 -9.38 16.96
C MET A 397 15.36 -9.73 18.22
N GLY A 398 15.19 -8.77 19.14
CA GLY A 398 14.43 -8.96 20.36
C GLY A 398 12.92 -8.82 20.19
N LEU A 399 12.45 -8.39 19.00
CA LEU A 399 11.02 -8.27 18.70
C LEU A 399 10.38 -9.67 18.61
N PRO A 400 9.19 -9.88 19.19
CA PRO A 400 8.44 -11.11 19.04
C PRO A 400 8.01 -11.30 17.58
N ASP A 401 7.86 -12.56 17.19
CA ASP A 401 7.35 -13.01 15.89
C ASP A 401 8.19 -12.49 14.72
N THR A 402 9.51 -12.57 14.92
CA THR A 402 10.50 -12.21 13.91
C THR A 402 11.43 -13.37 13.56
N PHE A 403 12.13 -13.24 12.44
CA PHE A 403 13.31 -14.04 12.14
C PHE A 403 14.43 -13.19 11.54
N MET A 404 15.67 -13.54 11.89
CA MET A 404 16.85 -13.11 11.16
C MET A 404 17.07 -14.02 9.95
N LEU A 405 17.36 -13.41 8.80
CA LEU A 405 18.11 -14.01 7.70
C LEU A 405 19.52 -13.41 7.70
N SER A 406 20.55 -14.25 7.79
CA SER A 406 21.96 -13.87 7.85
C SER A 406 22.70 -14.46 6.65
N LEU A 407 23.29 -13.61 5.81
CA LEU A 407 24.13 -13.99 4.68
C LEU A 407 25.60 -13.73 5.07
N LYS A 408 26.42 -14.78 5.03
CA LYS A 408 27.85 -14.71 5.35
C LYS A 408 28.69 -15.62 4.45
N ASN A 409 29.68 -15.07 3.74
CA ASN A 409 30.52 -15.79 2.77
C ASN A 409 29.68 -16.65 1.80
N GLY A 410 28.60 -16.08 1.27
CA GLY A 410 27.65 -16.76 0.36
C GLY A 410 26.78 -17.87 0.98
N ASN A 411 26.88 -18.11 2.28
CA ASN A 411 26.05 -19.05 3.03
C ASN A 411 24.93 -18.30 3.74
N VAL A 412 23.70 -18.82 3.67
CA VAL A 412 22.55 -18.26 4.40
C VAL A 412 22.27 -19.09 5.65
N ARG A 413 21.96 -18.42 6.77
CA ARG A 413 21.48 -19.02 8.01
C ARG A 413 20.31 -18.21 8.55
N THR A 414 19.36 -18.88 9.19
CA THR A 414 18.21 -18.25 9.82
C THR A 414 18.23 -18.43 11.34
N ARG A 415 17.56 -17.52 12.06
CA ARG A 415 17.28 -17.64 13.50
C ARG A 415 15.91 -17.02 13.78
N THR A 416 15.01 -17.78 14.38
CA THR A 416 13.66 -17.33 14.73
C THR A 416 13.57 -16.79 16.16
N ASN A 417 12.55 -15.97 16.41
CA ASN A 417 12.08 -15.52 17.71
C ASN A 417 10.54 -15.50 17.69
N LEU A 418 9.91 -16.67 17.59
CA LEU A 418 8.43 -16.79 17.58
C LEU A 418 7.92 -16.83 19.02
N ALA A 419 7.04 -15.91 19.39
CA ALA A 419 6.43 -15.86 20.70
C ALA A 419 5.14 -16.71 20.70
N GLY A 420 4.87 -17.40 21.81
CA GLY A 420 3.66 -18.21 21.97
C GLY A 420 3.64 -19.56 21.24
N GLY A 421 4.48 -19.79 20.23
CA GLY A 421 4.64 -21.10 19.59
C GLY A 421 4.81 -21.04 18.06
N PRO A 422 4.45 -22.13 17.34
CA PRO A 422 4.40 -22.13 15.88
C PRO A 422 3.35 -21.15 15.35
N ILE A 423 3.73 -20.32 14.38
CA ILE A 423 2.83 -19.39 13.68
C ILE A 423 2.58 -19.92 12.26
N GLU A 424 1.33 -19.91 11.82
CA GLU A 424 0.93 -20.41 10.51
C GLU A 424 1.57 -19.62 9.35
N GLY A 425 2.11 -20.33 8.37
CA GLY A 425 2.84 -19.76 7.23
C GLY A 425 4.25 -19.26 7.57
N ALA A 426 4.68 -19.29 8.84
CA ALA A 426 5.97 -18.71 9.23
C ALA A 426 7.17 -19.46 8.64
N ASN A 427 7.14 -20.80 8.63
CA ASN A 427 8.24 -21.61 8.08
C ASN A 427 8.35 -21.43 6.56
N GLU A 428 7.21 -21.43 5.88
CA GLU A 428 7.07 -21.25 4.44
C GLU A 428 7.56 -19.86 4.00
N ARG A 429 7.27 -18.82 4.79
CA ARG A 429 7.82 -17.47 4.64
C ARG A 429 9.34 -17.47 4.78
N ILE A 430 9.87 -18.08 5.84
CA ILE A 430 11.32 -18.18 6.11
C ILE A 430 12.05 -18.88 4.97
N GLU A 431 11.64 -20.11 4.64
CA GLU A 431 12.25 -20.92 3.58
C GLU A 431 12.16 -20.23 2.22
N GLY A 432 11.03 -19.61 1.89
CA GLY A 432 10.87 -18.88 0.65
C GLY A 432 11.82 -17.67 0.53
N GLN A 433 12.02 -16.88 1.60
CA GLN A 433 13.00 -15.78 1.56
C GLN A 433 14.43 -16.30 1.31
N VAL A 434 14.79 -17.43 1.92
CA VAL A 434 16.09 -18.11 1.68
C VAL A 434 16.20 -18.58 0.23
N ASN A 435 15.15 -19.23 -0.30
CA ASN A 435 15.11 -19.78 -1.65
C ASN A 435 15.21 -18.69 -2.74
N LEU A 436 14.58 -17.52 -2.55
CA LEU A 436 14.72 -16.38 -3.48
C LEU A 436 16.17 -15.88 -3.62
N LEU A 437 17.03 -16.08 -2.62
CA LEU A 437 18.45 -15.74 -2.67
C LEU A 437 19.31 -16.90 -3.19
N GLN A 438 19.00 -18.15 -2.79
CA GLN A 438 19.84 -19.31 -3.08
C GLN A 438 19.64 -19.89 -4.48
N GLU A 439 18.40 -20.03 -4.95
CA GLU A 439 18.04 -20.80 -6.16
C GLU A 439 18.71 -20.25 -7.42
N PHE A 440 18.74 -18.92 -7.52
CA PHE A 440 19.39 -18.19 -8.63
C PHE A 440 20.85 -17.83 -8.34
N GLY A 441 21.44 -18.39 -7.28
CA GLY A 441 22.83 -18.21 -6.90
C GLY A 441 23.19 -16.80 -6.40
N ALA A 442 22.22 -15.96 -6.06
CA ALA A 442 22.44 -14.56 -5.69
C ALA A 442 23.31 -14.41 -4.42
N THR A 443 23.24 -15.39 -3.50
CA THR A 443 24.12 -15.43 -2.32
C THR A 443 25.60 -15.38 -2.66
N LYS A 444 26.02 -15.88 -3.85
CA LYS A 444 27.42 -15.91 -4.28
C LYS A 444 28.01 -14.53 -4.60
N TRP A 445 27.16 -13.49 -4.71
CA TRP A 445 27.59 -12.16 -5.14
C TRP A 445 26.97 -10.98 -4.39
N ILE A 446 25.90 -11.19 -3.61
CA ILE A 446 25.44 -10.23 -2.61
C ILE A 446 26.46 -10.19 -1.45
N PRO A 447 26.91 -9.00 -0.99
CA PRO A 447 27.83 -8.90 0.14
C PRO A 447 27.21 -9.34 1.48
N ASP A 448 28.05 -9.69 2.46
CA ASP A 448 27.66 -10.11 3.80
C ASP A 448 26.70 -9.11 4.49
N CYS A 449 25.54 -9.60 4.95
CA CYS A 449 24.51 -8.77 5.58
C CYS A 449 23.57 -9.60 6.47
N ARG A 450 22.77 -8.93 7.30
CA ARG A 450 21.70 -9.54 8.10
C ARG A 450 20.42 -8.74 7.90
N ALA A 451 19.26 -9.38 7.82
CA ALA A 451 17.96 -8.73 7.77
C ALA A 451 17.03 -9.35 8.82
N ILE A 452 16.20 -8.52 9.48
CA ILE A 452 15.17 -8.98 10.41
C ILE A 452 13.82 -8.84 9.71
N TYR A 453 13.04 -9.91 9.71
CA TYR A 453 11.71 -9.98 9.12
C TYR A 453 10.66 -10.19 10.20
N SER A 454 9.48 -9.59 10.04
CA SER A 454 8.26 -10.04 10.69
C SER A 454 7.73 -11.30 10.01
N VAL A 455 7.13 -12.24 10.76
CA VAL A 455 6.35 -13.35 10.17
C VAL A 455 4.87 -13.01 9.96
N HIS A 456 4.43 -11.84 10.43
CA HIS A 456 3.04 -11.40 10.35
C HIS A 456 2.68 -10.80 8.98
N ASP A 457 1.38 -10.75 8.68
CA ASP A 457 0.84 -10.17 7.44
C ASP A 457 0.78 -8.63 7.45
N THR A 458 0.89 -8.03 8.64
CA THR A 458 0.68 -6.61 8.95
C THR A 458 2.01 -5.90 9.28
N PRO A 459 2.17 -4.61 8.93
CA PRO A 459 3.37 -3.84 9.26
C PRO A 459 3.48 -3.55 10.77
N GLN A 460 4.70 -3.27 11.24
CA GLN A 460 5.03 -3.06 12.65
C GLN A 460 5.59 -1.66 12.97
N SER A 461 6.26 -1.00 12.02
CA SER A 461 7.12 0.16 12.30
C SER A 461 6.42 1.50 11.98
N PHE A 462 5.47 1.92 12.81
CA PHE A 462 4.84 3.25 12.69
C PHE A 462 5.84 4.39 13.01
N ILE A 463 5.84 5.44 12.19
CA ILE A 463 6.78 6.58 12.29
C ILE A 463 6.06 7.92 12.13
N SER A 464 6.37 8.91 12.96
CA SER A 464 5.85 10.27 12.79
C SER A 464 6.44 10.97 11.56
N PHE A 465 5.71 11.95 11.03
CA PHE A 465 6.19 12.80 9.94
C PHE A 465 7.44 13.56 10.37
N GLU A 466 7.44 14.08 11.59
CA GLU A 466 8.52 14.84 12.20
C GLU A 466 9.82 14.02 12.25
N HIS A 467 9.78 12.78 12.73
CA HIS A 467 10.93 11.87 12.76
C HIS A 467 11.35 11.44 11.34
N ARG A 468 10.40 11.11 10.46
CA ARG A 468 10.71 10.76 9.06
C ARG A 468 11.39 11.92 8.32
N ALA A 469 10.94 13.14 8.53
CA ALA A 469 11.47 14.35 7.90
C ALA A 469 12.86 14.73 8.43
N ASP A 470 13.13 14.54 9.72
CA ASP A 470 14.47 14.72 10.28
C ASP A 470 15.47 13.69 9.70
N LEU A 471 15.13 12.40 9.69
CA LEU A 471 15.98 11.37 9.09
C LEU A 471 16.25 11.66 7.61
N GLN A 472 15.23 12.03 6.84
CA GLN A 472 15.36 12.47 5.44
C GLN A 472 16.35 13.63 5.32
N MET A 473 16.15 14.71 6.09
CA MET A 473 17.00 15.90 6.09
C MET A 473 18.46 15.58 6.41
N ARG A 474 18.73 14.66 7.36
CA ARG A 474 20.10 14.25 7.70
C ARG A 474 20.80 13.53 6.55
N VAL A 475 20.10 12.65 5.82
CA VAL A 475 20.67 12.01 4.61
C VAL A 475 21.01 13.05 3.55
N ASP A 476 20.13 14.03 3.36
CA ASP A 476 20.27 15.08 2.35
C ASP A 476 21.44 16.04 2.68
N ASP A 477 21.55 16.51 3.94
CA ASP A 477 22.69 17.32 4.45
C ASP A 477 23.96 16.47 4.69
N ARG A 478 23.88 15.13 4.57
CA ARG A 478 24.94 14.13 4.84
C ARG A 478 25.43 14.10 6.30
N GLU A 479 24.56 14.51 7.22
CA GLU A 479 24.73 14.39 8.67
C GLU A 479 24.25 12.99 9.14
N TYR A 480 24.63 12.56 10.36
CA TYR A 480 24.07 11.35 10.98
C TYR A 480 23.08 11.70 12.10
N TYR A 481 22.13 10.80 12.35
CA TYR A 481 21.24 10.86 13.51
C TYR A 481 22.04 10.66 14.81
N ASP A 482 21.85 11.54 15.79
CA ASP A 482 22.44 11.42 17.12
C ASP A 482 21.52 10.59 18.03
N PRO A 483 21.94 9.41 18.51
CA PRO A 483 21.11 8.56 19.37
C PRO A 483 20.75 9.16 20.75
N SER A 484 21.30 10.33 21.10
CA SER A 484 20.95 11.08 22.32
C SER A 484 19.84 12.12 22.11
N GLU A 485 19.41 12.39 20.88
CA GLU A 485 18.26 13.27 20.62
C GLU A 485 16.94 12.60 21.02
N GLU A 486 16.21 13.25 21.94
CA GLU A 486 14.89 12.80 22.41
C GLU A 486 13.82 12.96 21.31
N LEU A 487 13.14 11.85 21.00
CA LEU A 487 11.96 11.84 20.13
C LEU A 487 10.69 12.00 20.97
N ASP A 488 9.76 12.83 20.51
CA ASP A 488 8.45 12.97 21.15
C ASP A 488 7.56 11.75 20.85
N THR A 489 7.58 10.79 21.78
CA THR A 489 6.79 9.55 21.77
C THR A 489 5.42 9.71 22.45
N SER A 490 5.13 10.88 23.05
CA SER A 490 3.82 11.16 23.67
C SER A 490 2.70 11.29 22.62
N VAL A 491 3.12 11.53 21.38
CA VAL A 491 2.32 11.82 20.19
C VAL A 491 1.67 10.55 19.63
N LYS A 492 0.38 10.62 19.34
CA LYS A 492 -0.45 9.46 18.96
C LYS A 492 -1.30 9.67 17.70
N GLY A 493 -1.68 8.55 17.09
CA GLY A 493 -2.71 8.45 16.05
C GLY A 493 -2.18 8.63 14.63
N TRP A 494 -2.87 8.00 13.66
CA TRP A 494 -2.42 7.86 12.27
C TRP A 494 -2.06 9.16 11.56
N ALA A 495 -2.79 10.25 11.88
CA ALA A 495 -2.51 11.59 11.37
C ALA A 495 -1.06 12.01 11.58
N MET A 496 -0.42 11.58 12.67
CA MET A 496 0.92 12.02 13.05
C MET A 496 2.05 11.50 12.16
N ALA A 497 1.80 10.49 11.32
CA ALA A 497 2.71 10.09 10.26
C ALA A 497 2.69 11.04 9.03
N CYS A 498 1.80 12.04 9.01
CA CYS A 498 1.56 12.89 7.86
C CYS A 498 2.08 14.33 7.97
N PRO A 499 2.45 14.98 6.84
CA PRO A 499 2.91 16.37 6.80
C PRO A 499 1.89 17.35 7.39
N TYR A 500 2.34 18.39 8.11
CA TYR A 500 1.48 19.42 8.72
C TYR A 500 0.44 20.04 7.76
N THR A 501 0.76 20.12 6.46
CA THR A 501 -0.11 20.70 5.42
C THR A 501 -1.09 19.69 4.82
N SER A 502 -1.05 18.41 5.21
CA SER A 502 -1.90 17.36 4.65
C SER A 502 -3.34 17.45 5.15
N ASN A 503 -4.26 16.86 4.40
CA ASN A 503 -5.66 16.72 4.82
C ASN A 503 -5.76 15.99 6.16
N ALA A 504 -4.90 14.99 6.41
CA ALA A 504 -4.82 14.26 7.68
C ALA A 504 -4.29 15.09 8.88
N ARG A 505 -3.55 16.19 8.69
CA ARG A 505 -3.11 17.06 9.80
C ARG A 505 -4.02 18.27 10.03
N ASN A 506 -4.74 18.73 9.00
CA ASN A 506 -5.69 19.85 9.08
C ASN A 506 -7.03 19.49 9.77
N MET A 507 -7.10 18.40 10.54
CA MET A 507 -8.34 17.80 11.05
C MET A 507 -8.89 18.47 12.32
N GLN A 508 -9.25 19.76 12.22
CA GLN A 508 -10.31 20.37 13.05
C GLN A 508 -11.72 20.04 12.51
N LYS A 509 -11.84 18.97 11.70
CA LYS A 509 -13.00 18.56 10.90
C LYS A 509 -13.09 17.05 10.83
N ASN A 510 -14.29 16.54 10.59
CA ASN A 510 -14.53 15.11 10.43
C ASN A 510 -13.80 14.57 9.19
N HIS A 511 -13.36 13.31 9.24
CA HIS A 511 -12.69 12.64 8.12
C HIS A 511 -13.55 12.67 6.83
N GLU A 512 -14.87 12.54 6.96
CA GLU A 512 -15.84 12.59 5.85
C GLU A 512 -15.89 13.95 5.12
N ASP A 513 -15.47 15.06 5.73
CA ASP A 513 -15.40 16.37 5.07
C ASP A 513 -14.41 16.37 3.89
N PHE A 514 -13.47 15.42 3.86
CA PHE A 514 -12.48 15.22 2.79
C PHE A 514 -12.89 14.13 1.78
N LYS A 515 -14.09 13.55 1.91
CA LYS A 515 -14.58 12.54 0.98
C LYS A 515 -14.89 13.17 -0.39
N PRO A 516 -14.40 12.60 -1.51
CA PRO A 516 -14.74 13.06 -2.85
C PRO A 516 -16.25 13.05 -3.08
N THR A 517 -16.79 14.14 -3.62
CA THR A 517 -18.22 14.25 -3.97
C THR A 517 -18.45 14.03 -5.46
N GLY A 518 -19.65 13.57 -5.81
CA GLY A 518 -19.98 13.18 -7.19
C GLY A 518 -19.25 11.89 -7.63
N LYS A 519 -19.31 11.62 -8.94
CA LYS A 519 -18.66 10.43 -9.53
C LYS A 519 -17.16 10.69 -9.71
N ASN A 520 -16.35 9.78 -9.18
CA ASN A 520 -14.90 9.80 -9.24
C ASN A 520 -14.40 8.41 -9.65
N PHE A 521 -13.19 8.30 -10.21
CA PHE A 521 -12.58 7.02 -10.59
C PHE A 521 -11.07 7.04 -10.25
N VAL A 522 -10.49 5.91 -9.86
CA VAL A 522 -9.05 5.84 -9.54
C VAL A 522 -8.18 6.00 -10.80
N ALA A 523 -7.51 7.13 -10.95
CA ALA A 523 -6.59 7.44 -12.04
C ALA A 523 -5.11 7.12 -11.72
N ASP A 524 -4.76 7.12 -10.44
CA ASP A 524 -3.46 6.70 -9.94
C ASP A 524 -3.59 6.08 -8.54
N LEU A 525 -3.53 4.75 -8.47
CA LEU A 525 -3.75 3.99 -7.23
C LEU A 525 -2.77 4.38 -6.13
N LYS A 526 -1.50 4.63 -6.48
CA LYS A 526 -0.45 4.97 -5.50
C LYS A 526 -0.70 6.31 -4.81
N ALA A 527 -1.34 7.26 -5.50
CA ALA A 527 -1.78 8.52 -4.92
C ALA A 527 -3.11 8.37 -4.15
N GLN A 528 -4.07 7.59 -4.67
CA GLN A 528 -5.36 7.37 -4.00
C GLN A 528 -5.22 6.59 -2.68
N SER A 529 -4.32 5.61 -2.62
CA SER A 529 -3.99 4.86 -1.40
C SER A 529 -3.22 5.68 -0.36
N ASP A 530 -2.75 6.90 -0.66
CA ASP A 530 -2.10 7.73 0.35
C ASP A 530 -3.08 8.26 1.39
N LEU A 531 -2.93 7.76 2.62
CA LEU A 531 -3.76 8.07 3.78
C LEU A 531 -3.58 9.52 4.29
N CYS A 532 -2.47 10.18 3.95
CA CYS A 532 -2.25 11.58 4.31
C CYS A 532 -3.06 12.56 3.44
N THR A 533 -3.21 12.21 2.16
CA THR A 533 -4.01 12.95 1.18
C THR A 533 -5.49 12.59 1.25
N HIS A 534 -5.81 11.32 1.55
CA HIS A 534 -7.17 10.78 1.62
C HIS A 534 -7.51 10.28 3.03
N PRO A 535 -7.61 11.17 4.04
CA PRO A 535 -7.76 10.78 5.45
C PRO A 535 -9.06 10.03 5.75
N TYR A 536 -10.09 10.13 4.89
CA TYR A 536 -11.30 9.31 5.01
C TYR A 536 -10.97 7.81 4.96
N ASN A 537 -9.99 7.39 4.15
CA ASN A 537 -9.56 5.98 4.07
C ASN A 537 -9.12 5.39 5.42
N LEU A 538 -8.67 6.21 6.39
CA LEU A 538 -8.29 5.77 7.74
C LEU A 538 -9.46 5.13 8.50
N ALA A 539 -10.67 5.64 8.30
CA ALA A 539 -11.89 5.10 8.91
C ALA A 539 -12.46 3.89 8.17
N LEU A 540 -11.88 3.54 7.00
CA LEU A 540 -12.46 2.59 6.05
C LEU A 540 -11.71 1.25 5.94
N HIS A 541 -10.53 1.09 6.56
CA HIS A 541 -9.68 -0.11 6.48
C HIS A 541 -9.31 -0.65 7.88
N GLY A 542 -9.48 -1.96 8.15
CA GLY A 542 -9.28 -2.51 9.51
C GLY A 542 -7.85 -2.58 10.03
N VAL A 543 -6.85 -2.15 9.24
CA VAL A 543 -5.49 -1.84 9.73
C VAL A 543 -5.50 -0.56 10.55
N THR A 544 -6.24 0.46 10.10
CA THR A 544 -6.23 1.81 10.69
C THR A 544 -7.47 2.10 11.53
N GLN A 545 -8.60 1.53 11.12
CA GLN A 545 -9.90 1.76 11.74
C GLN A 545 -9.93 1.22 13.19
N GLY A 546 -10.31 2.07 14.14
CA GLY A 546 -10.47 1.66 15.54
C GLY A 546 -9.17 1.21 16.23
N ARG A 547 -8.01 1.64 15.72
CA ARG A 547 -6.69 1.42 16.34
C ARG A 547 -6.03 2.75 16.70
N GLU A 548 -5.60 2.89 17.94
CA GLU A 548 -4.62 3.90 18.34
C GLU A 548 -3.22 3.41 17.93
N VAL A 549 -2.33 4.34 17.54
CA VAL A 549 -0.92 4.04 17.24
C VAL A 549 -0.01 5.05 17.93
N HIS A 550 1.19 4.59 18.28
CA HIS A 550 2.20 5.33 19.03
C HIS A 550 3.52 5.33 18.24
N VAL A 551 4.30 6.40 18.34
CA VAL A 551 5.59 6.51 17.65
C VAL A 551 6.61 5.59 18.31
N ASP A 552 7.30 4.73 17.54
CA ASP A 552 8.42 3.94 18.07
C ASP A 552 9.60 4.87 18.41
N GLY A 553 9.84 5.05 19.72
CA GLY A 553 10.94 5.86 20.27
C GLY A 553 12.33 5.36 19.89
N GLN A 554 12.46 4.13 19.37
CA GLN A 554 13.69 3.66 18.75
C GLN A 554 13.35 2.90 17.47
N LEU A 555 13.02 3.61 16.39
CA LEU A 555 12.80 3.03 15.05
C LEU A 555 13.79 1.89 14.75
N LYS A 556 13.25 0.67 14.63
CA LYS A 556 13.95 -0.58 14.30
C LYS A 556 13.74 -0.92 12.82
N PRO A 557 14.78 -1.36 12.08
CA PRO A 557 14.59 -1.84 10.71
C PRO A 557 14.00 -3.26 10.71
N VAL A 558 12.76 -3.38 10.22
CA VAL A 558 12.04 -4.65 10.05
C VAL A 558 11.57 -4.79 8.61
N PHE A 559 11.77 -5.97 8.03
CA PHE A 559 11.25 -6.35 6.71
C PHE A 559 9.86 -6.96 6.89
N SER A 560 8.87 -6.48 6.14
CA SER A 560 7.47 -6.90 6.28
C SER A 560 6.87 -7.20 4.91
N LEU A 561 5.90 -8.13 4.88
CA LEU A 561 5.24 -8.55 3.63
C LEU A 561 4.28 -7.49 3.06
N SER A 562 3.91 -6.50 3.86
CA SER A 562 3.14 -5.33 3.45
C SER A 562 3.42 -4.11 4.33
N LYS A 563 2.97 -2.94 3.87
CA LYS A 563 3.04 -1.66 4.59
C LYS A 563 2.06 -0.64 4.01
N THR A 564 1.84 0.48 4.71
CA THR A 564 1.24 1.71 4.14
C THR A 564 2.28 2.82 4.04
N SER A 565 1.93 3.99 3.48
CA SER A 565 2.79 5.19 3.47
C SER A 565 3.20 5.68 4.88
N LEU A 566 2.44 5.29 5.90
CA LEU A 566 2.65 5.70 7.30
C LEU A 566 3.71 4.86 8.05
N HIS A 567 4.24 3.82 7.41
CA HIS A 567 5.13 2.83 8.03
C HIS A 567 6.56 2.89 7.49
N ALA A 568 7.52 2.58 8.34
CA ALA A 568 8.96 2.53 8.05
C ALA A 568 9.48 1.12 7.71
N ASP A 569 8.63 0.09 7.81
CA ASP A 569 8.93 -1.28 7.39
C ASP A 569 9.52 -1.34 5.97
N ILE A 570 10.43 -2.29 5.73
CA ILE A 570 11.06 -2.49 4.42
C ILE A 570 10.26 -3.55 3.66
N LEU A 571 9.70 -3.20 2.50
CA LEU A 571 8.76 -4.07 1.79
C LEU A 571 9.47 -5.26 1.13
N ALA A 572 9.27 -6.43 1.73
CA ALA A 572 9.74 -7.73 1.23
C ALA A 572 8.83 -8.29 0.12
N VAL A 573 9.28 -9.38 -0.52
CA VAL A 573 8.48 -10.11 -1.51
C VAL A 573 7.76 -11.28 -0.82
N PRO A 574 6.42 -11.27 -0.67
CA PRO A 574 5.66 -12.40 -0.16
C PRO A 574 5.68 -13.56 -1.17
N VAL A 575 6.44 -14.59 -0.83
CA VAL A 575 6.60 -15.84 -1.58
C VAL A 575 5.28 -16.61 -1.74
N GLU A 576 4.37 -16.47 -0.77
CA GLU A 576 3.00 -17.00 -0.78
C GLU A 576 2.11 -16.43 -1.92
N GLN A 577 2.54 -15.36 -2.60
CA GLN A 577 1.88 -14.92 -3.84
C GLN A 577 2.26 -15.76 -5.07
N TRP A 578 3.32 -16.58 -5.02
CA TRP A 578 3.74 -17.34 -6.20
C TRP A 578 2.91 -18.62 -6.37
N LEU A 579 2.59 -18.93 -7.62
CA LEU A 579 1.91 -20.14 -8.05
C LEU A 579 2.36 -20.54 -9.46
N GLU A 580 2.14 -21.81 -9.80
CA GLU A 580 2.27 -22.30 -11.17
C GLU A 580 1.16 -21.76 -12.08
N ASP A 581 1.32 -21.95 -13.39
CA ASP A 581 0.42 -21.37 -14.38
C ASP A 581 -0.95 -22.06 -14.42
N LEU A 582 -2.01 -21.34 -14.03
CA LEU A 582 -3.37 -21.88 -14.00
C LEU A 582 -3.92 -22.24 -15.39
N PRO A 583 -4.83 -23.24 -15.49
CA PRO A 583 -5.60 -23.49 -16.72
C PRO A 583 -6.40 -22.26 -17.15
N VAL A 584 -6.75 -22.19 -18.43
CA VAL A 584 -7.48 -21.04 -19.01
C VAL A 584 -8.82 -21.50 -19.53
N VAL A 585 -9.90 -21.03 -18.89
CA VAL A 585 -11.22 -20.94 -19.52
C VAL A 585 -11.19 -19.74 -20.49
N PRO A 586 -11.36 -19.94 -21.82
CA PRO A 586 -11.41 -18.85 -22.79
C PRO A 586 -12.50 -17.84 -22.48
N TRP A 587 -12.28 -16.56 -22.76
CA TRP A 587 -13.18 -15.47 -22.35
C TRP A 587 -14.64 -15.64 -22.83
N ALA A 588 -14.83 -16.23 -24.01
CA ALA A 588 -16.15 -16.49 -24.59
C ALA A 588 -16.86 -17.74 -24.03
N GLU A 589 -16.12 -18.62 -23.34
CA GLU A 589 -16.63 -19.87 -22.73
C GLU A 589 -16.96 -19.70 -21.24
N ARG A 590 -16.63 -18.54 -20.66
CA ARG A 590 -16.94 -18.18 -19.27
C ARG A 590 -18.43 -17.96 -19.09
N THR A 591 -19.06 -18.82 -18.29
CA THR A 591 -20.51 -18.90 -18.12
C THR A 591 -21.11 -17.78 -17.27
N SER A 592 -20.29 -17.01 -16.52
CA SER A 592 -20.77 -15.93 -15.67
C SER A 592 -20.16 -14.57 -16.02
N ASP A 593 -21.03 -13.59 -16.23
CA ASP A 593 -20.70 -12.17 -16.43
C ASP A 593 -20.90 -11.32 -15.16
N LYS A 594 -21.14 -11.95 -14.02
CA LYS A 594 -21.18 -11.30 -12.71
C LYS A 594 -19.77 -10.99 -12.22
N LEU A 595 -19.65 -9.99 -11.34
CA LEU A 595 -18.44 -9.77 -10.55
C LEU A 595 -18.43 -10.70 -9.33
N LEU A 596 -17.46 -11.61 -9.30
CA LEU A 596 -17.27 -12.57 -8.22
C LEU A 596 -16.45 -12.01 -7.06
N TRP A 597 -16.89 -12.29 -5.84
CA TRP A 597 -16.03 -12.37 -4.67
C TRP A 597 -16.43 -13.52 -3.74
N ARG A 598 -15.41 -14.24 -3.24
CA ARG A 598 -15.50 -15.18 -2.13
C ARG A 598 -14.26 -15.05 -1.26
N GLY A 599 -14.45 -15.07 0.05
CA GLY A 599 -13.39 -15.05 1.05
C GLY A 599 -13.97 -15.02 2.46
N SER A 600 -13.17 -15.36 3.46
CA SER A 600 -13.56 -15.20 4.87
C SER A 600 -13.71 -13.73 5.26
N ASN A 601 -14.26 -13.45 6.44
CA ASN A 601 -14.39 -12.09 6.95
C ASN A 601 -13.07 -11.44 7.44
N THR A 602 -11.91 -12.03 7.15
CA THR A 602 -10.59 -11.42 7.42
C THR A 602 -10.49 -9.99 6.88
N GLY A 603 -9.82 -9.09 7.60
CA GLY A 603 -9.74 -7.66 7.24
C GLY A 603 -9.97 -6.67 8.38
N THR A 604 -10.49 -7.15 9.50
CA THR A 604 -10.50 -6.48 10.82
C THR A 604 -10.66 -7.53 11.91
N HIS A 605 -10.36 -7.18 13.16
CA HIS A 605 -10.93 -7.90 14.30
C HIS A 605 -12.37 -7.41 14.53
N TYR A 606 -13.25 -8.31 14.98
CA TYR A 606 -14.67 -8.05 15.19
C TYR A 606 -15.04 -8.27 16.66
N ALA A 607 -15.29 -7.18 17.36
CA ALA A 607 -15.76 -7.17 18.75
C ALA A 607 -16.73 -5.98 18.94
N ALA A 608 -17.51 -5.98 20.01
CA ALA A 608 -18.49 -4.94 20.32
C ALA A 608 -17.83 -3.55 20.54
N ASP A 609 -16.55 -3.50 20.94
CA ASP A 609 -15.78 -2.25 21.04
C ASP A 609 -15.25 -1.73 19.70
N ARG A 610 -15.35 -2.49 18.60
CA ARG A 610 -14.81 -2.12 17.28
C ARG A 610 -15.88 -1.65 16.30
N PRO A 611 -15.62 -0.59 15.52
CA PRO A 611 -16.53 -0.09 14.47
C PRO A 611 -16.53 -0.96 13.19
N TRP A 612 -16.35 -2.28 13.30
CA TRP A 612 -16.07 -3.23 12.21
C TRP A 612 -17.07 -3.20 11.04
N ARG A 613 -18.28 -2.67 11.26
CA ARG A 613 -19.30 -2.42 10.22
C ARG A 613 -18.82 -1.48 9.10
N ASN A 614 -17.86 -0.62 9.39
CA ASN A 614 -17.19 0.24 8.40
C ASN A 614 -15.77 -0.26 8.03
N SER A 615 -15.52 -1.57 8.14
CA SER A 615 -14.35 -2.21 7.54
C SER A 615 -14.54 -2.43 6.04
N HIS A 616 -13.43 -2.64 5.31
CA HIS A 616 -13.45 -2.69 3.84
C HIS A 616 -14.25 -3.88 3.28
N ARG A 617 -14.25 -5.06 3.91
CA ARG A 617 -15.04 -6.21 3.40
C ARG A 617 -16.52 -6.10 3.72
N VAL A 618 -16.85 -5.61 4.92
CA VAL A 618 -18.24 -5.43 5.35
C VAL A 618 -18.96 -4.36 4.51
N ARG A 619 -18.26 -3.26 4.15
CA ARG A 619 -18.81 -2.30 3.18
C ARG A 619 -19.05 -2.91 1.80
N ALA A 620 -18.11 -3.73 1.29
CA ALA A 620 -18.27 -4.35 -0.03
C ALA A 620 -19.55 -5.17 -0.10
N ILE A 621 -19.73 -6.10 0.84
CA ILE A 621 -20.93 -6.96 0.89
C ILE A 621 -22.19 -6.14 1.12
N ASN A 622 -22.18 -5.16 2.03
CA ASN A 622 -23.36 -4.30 2.25
C ASN A 622 -23.74 -3.44 1.03
N LEU A 623 -22.77 -3.07 0.18
CA LEU A 623 -23.02 -2.35 -1.06
C LEU A 623 -23.57 -3.26 -2.18
N THR A 624 -23.11 -4.51 -2.24
CA THR A 624 -23.38 -5.42 -3.37
C THR A 624 -24.41 -6.53 -3.09
N ARG A 625 -24.95 -6.60 -1.86
CA ARG A 625 -25.99 -7.57 -1.46
C ARG A 625 -27.28 -7.44 -2.30
N PRO A 626 -28.01 -8.55 -2.53
CA PRO A 626 -29.21 -8.55 -3.39
C PRO A 626 -30.41 -7.79 -2.80
N ASP A 627 -30.39 -7.46 -1.52
CA ASP A 627 -31.41 -6.68 -0.80
C ASP A 627 -30.87 -5.29 -0.37
N ALA A 628 -29.90 -4.74 -1.11
CA ALA A 628 -29.34 -3.42 -0.84
C ALA A 628 -30.42 -2.33 -0.97
N PRO A 629 -30.63 -1.48 0.06
CA PRO A 629 -31.66 -0.46 0.05
C PRO A 629 -31.31 0.72 -0.87
N GLY A 630 -32.33 1.44 -1.34
CA GLY A 630 -32.17 2.67 -2.11
C GLY A 630 -31.88 2.45 -3.59
N SER A 631 -31.06 3.32 -4.18
CA SER A 631 -30.80 3.37 -5.62
C SER A 631 -29.35 3.72 -5.91
N VAL A 632 -28.84 3.20 -7.02
CA VAL A 632 -27.55 3.60 -7.61
C VAL A 632 -27.84 4.52 -8.79
N ASP A 633 -27.22 5.70 -8.79
CA ASP A 633 -27.13 6.55 -9.98
C ASP A 633 -25.96 6.03 -10.83
N LEU A 634 -26.16 5.71 -12.11
CA LEU A 634 -25.17 5.12 -13.03
C LEU A 634 -24.86 6.03 -14.23
N LEU A 635 -23.60 5.99 -14.69
CA LEU A 635 -23.25 6.40 -16.05
C LEU A 635 -23.60 5.28 -17.04
N PRO A 636 -24.18 5.58 -18.22
CA PRO A 636 -24.39 4.59 -19.27
C PRO A 636 -23.08 3.93 -19.73
N PRO A 637 -23.03 2.58 -19.86
CA PRO A 637 -21.86 1.84 -20.35
C PRO A 637 -21.39 2.30 -21.74
N ALA A 638 -22.35 2.56 -22.63
CA ALA A 638 -22.13 3.19 -23.92
C ALA A 638 -22.61 4.65 -23.88
N LEU A 639 -21.68 5.58 -24.07
CA LEU A 639 -21.97 6.99 -24.33
C LEU A 639 -21.58 7.33 -25.76
N TYR A 640 -22.53 7.93 -26.48
CA TYR A 640 -22.40 8.35 -27.87
C TYR A 640 -22.39 9.88 -27.96
N PRO A 641 -21.48 10.53 -28.73
CA PRO A 641 -21.33 11.98 -28.70
C PRO A 641 -22.59 12.78 -29.06
N ASN A 642 -23.16 13.45 -28.07
CA ASN A 642 -24.29 14.36 -28.22
C ASN A 642 -23.95 15.72 -27.59
N LYS A 643 -23.53 16.67 -28.43
CA LYS A 643 -23.16 18.04 -28.03
C LYS A 643 -24.32 18.87 -27.44
N LYS A 644 -25.58 18.41 -27.54
CA LYS A 644 -26.77 19.12 -27.04
C LYS A 644 -27.22 18.67 -25.65
N ALA A 645 -26.69 17.55 -25.14
CA ALA A 645 -27.01 17.03 -23.81
C ALA A 645 -25.77 17.10 -22.89
N GLN A 646 -25.98 17.42 -21.61
CA GLN A 646 -24.97 17.31 -20.56
C GLN A 646 -24.90 15.87 -20.03
N LEU A 647 -23.74 15.45 -19.53
CA LEU A 647 -23.55 14.12 -18.95
C LEU A 647 -24.47 13.84 -17.76
N SER A 648 -24.84 14.89 -16.99
CA SER A 648 -25.88 14.83 -15.95
C SER A 648 -27.25 14.35 -16.44
N GLN A 649 -27.60 14.58 -17.71
CA GLN A 649 -28.88 14.20 -18.31
C GLN A 649 -28.86 12.75 -18.86
N ALA A 650 -27.70 12.10 -18.86
CA ALA A 650 -27.53 10.72 -19.30
C ALA A 650 -27.51 9.72 -18.13
N VAL A 651 -27.50 10.20 -16.87
CA VAL A 651 -27.44 9.32 -15.69
C VAL A 651 -28.77 8.61 -15.45
N SER A 652 -28.72 7.29 -15.35
CA SER A 652 -29.87 6.44 -14.99
C SER A 652 -29.85 6.14 -13.50
N ARG A 653 -31.00 6.25 -12.82
CA ARG A 653 -31.16 5.87 -11.41
C ARG A 653 -31.89 4.53 -11.31
N ILE A 654 -31.23 3.51 -10.76
CA ILE A 654 -31.73 2.12 -10.73
C ILE A 654 -31.81 1.64 -9.27
N PRO A 655 -32.86 0.91 -8.84
CA PRO A 655 -32.93 0.32 -7.50
C PRO A 655 -31.74 -0.61 -7.22
N ALA A 656 -31.07 -0.41 -6.09
CA ALA A 656 -29.80 -1.09 -5.81
C ALA A 656 -29.96 -2.61 -5.73
N ALA A 657 -31.00 -3.10 -5.06
CA ALA A 657 -31.36 -4.51 -4.98
C ALA A 657 -31.56 -5.19 -6.36
N GLU A 658 -32.23 -4.51 -7.30
CA GLU A 658 -32.55 -5.07 -8.63
C GLU A 658 -31.29 -5.22 -9.49
N LEU A 659 -30.45 -4.18 -9.51
CA LEU A 659 -29.16 -4.18 -10.18
C LEU A 659 -28.20 -5.20 -9.56
N ASN A 660 -28.09 -5.22 -8.23
CA ASN A 660 -27.14 -6.09 -7.52
C ASN A 660 -27.41 -7.58 -7.75
N LYS A 661 -28.69 -8.00 -7.71
CA LYS A 661 -29.11 -9.38 -8.04
C LYS A 661 -28.62 -9.83 -9.42
N LYS A 662 -28.59 -8.92 -10.39
CA LYS A 662 -28.17 -9.19 -11.78
C LYS A 662 -26.64 -9.19 -11.93
N ILE A 663 -25.91 -8.24 -11.34
CA ILE A 663 -24.49 -8.00 -11.70
C ILE A 663 -23.43 -8.51 -10.69
N PHE A 664 -23.79 -8.81 -9.44
CA PHE A 664 -22.82 -9.29 -8.43
C PHE A 664 -23.05 -10.75 -8.05
N ASP A 665 -21.95 -11.41 -7.66
CA ASP A 665 -21.94 -12.60 -6.81
C ASP A 665 -20.85 -12.44 -5.74
N ILE A 666 -21.19 -11.76 -4.64
CA ILE A 666 -20.25 -11.33 -3.60
C ILE A 666 -20.78 -11.74 -2.23
N ALA A 667 -20.07 -12.64 -1.55
CA ALA A 667 -20.46 -13.15 -0.23
C ALA A 667 -19.23 -13.61 0.58
N PHE A 668 -19.36 -13.62 1.92
CA PHE A 668 -18.39 -14.31 2.77
C PHE A 668 -18.45 -15.83 2.54
N ALA A 669 -17.34 -16.53 2.78
CA ALA A 669 -17.23 -17.98 2.65
C ALA A 669 -16.82 -18.64 3.98
N GLY A 670 -17.30 -19.86 4.21
CA GLY A 670 -17.08 -20.62 5.45
C GLY A 670 -18.02 -20.19 6.58
N SER A 671 -17.46 -19.68 7.66
CA SER A 671 -18.15 -19.21 8.87
C SER A 671 -17.46 -17.94 9.41
N PRO A 672 -18.07 -17.19 10.35
CA PRO A 672 -17.41 -16.07 11.02
C PRO A 672 -16.09 -16.49 11.71
N ILE A 673 -15.02 -15.73 11.48
CA ILE A 673 -13.72 -15.87 12.15
C ILE A 673 -13.17 -14.50 12.59
N GLN A 674 -12.09 -14.48 13.38
CA GLN A 674 -11.50 -13.25 13.96
C GLN A 674 -12.51 -12.39 14.73
N CYS A 675 -13.57 -13.00 15.27
CA CYS A 675 -14.61 -12.37 16.05
C CYS A 675 -14.55 -12.82 17.51
N VAL A 676 -15.06 -11.99 18.42
CA VAL A 676 -15.32 -12.35 19.81
C VAL A 676 -16.66 -13.09 19.87
N ALA A 677 -16.71 -14.21 20.59
CA ALA A 677 -17.93 -15.01 20.75
C ALA A 677 -18.68 -14.60 22.04
N GLU A 678 -17.91 -14.22 23.06
CA GLU A 678 -18.32 -13.90 24.43
C GLU A 678 -19.16 -12.62 24.52
N ASP A 679 -18.97 -11.69 23.58
CA ASP A 679 -19.77 -10.46 23.44
C ASP A 679 -20.91 -10.58 22.40
N GLY A 680 -21.07 -11.77 21.79
CA GLY A 680 -22.06 -12.05 20.76
C GLY A 680 -21.69 -11.62 19.34
N THR A 681 -20.55 -10.97 19.09
CA THR A 681 -20.19 -10.44 17.76
C THR A 681 -20.12 -11.54 16.69
N CYS A 682 -19.59 -12.72 17.01
CA CYS A 682 -19.61 -13.85 16.07
C CYS A 682 -21.04 -14.24 15.64
N GLN A 683 -22.01 -14.25 16.56
CA GLN A 683 -23.40 -14.59 16.24
C GLN A 683 -24.09 -13.48 15.47
N GLU A 684 -23.79 -12.20 15.77
CA GLU A 684 -24.28 -11.08 14.95
C GLU A 684 -23.78 -11.19 13.50
N LEU A 685 -22.51 -11.58 13.28
CA LEU A 685 -21.99 -11.78 11.93
C LEU A 685 -22.71 -12.90 11.16
N GLU A 686 -22.98 -14.05 11.78
CA GLU A 686 -23.76 -15.12 11.14
C GLU A 686 -25.21 -14.70 10.86
N ASN A 687 -25.80 -13.86 11.71
CA ASN A 687 -27.16 -13.34 11.53
C ASN A 687 -27.28 -12.25 10.45
N LEU A 688 -26.21 -11.49 10.19
CA LEU A 688 -26.22 -10.36 9.24
C LEU A 688 -25.78 -10.72 7.82
N PHE A 689 -25.03 -11.81 7.62
CA PHE A 689 -24.43 -12.14 6.33
C PHE A 689 -24.63 -13.62 5.97
N ASP A 690 -25.01 -13.88 4.72
CA ASP A 690 -25.10 -15.23 4.17
C ASP A 690 -23.71 -15.81 3.89
N PHE A 691 -23.08 -16.36 4.93
CA PHE A 691 -21.80 -17.06 4.83
C PHE A 691 -21.97 -18.35 4.02
N GLN A 692 -21.36 -18.37 2.83
CA GLN A 692 -21.41 -19.51 1.92
C GLN A 692 -20.61 -20.69 2.50
N LYS A 693 -21.33 -21.62 3.14
CA LYS A 693 -20.74 -22.77 3.86
C LYS A 693 -20.09 -23.78 2.90
N ASN A 694 -20.59 -23.88 1.68
CA ASN A 694 -19.93 -24.60 0.58
C ASN A 694 -18.77 -23.75 0.03
N GLN A 695 -17.57 -24.32 -0.02
CA GLN A 695 -16.43 -23.64 -0.62
C GLN A 695 -16.52 -23.71 -2.15
N MET A 696 -16.48 -22.55 -2.81
CA MET A 696 -16.34 -22.46 -4.26
C MET A 696 -14.93 -22.88 -4.68
N THR A 697 -14.80 -23.77 -5.67
CA THR A 697 -13.49 -24.23 -6.15
C THR A 697 -12.80 -23.18 -7.03
N PHE A 698 -11.51 -23.39 -7.33
CA PHE A 698 -10.78 -22.52 -8.26
C PHE A 698 -11.33 -22.64 -9.69
N GLU A 699 -11.71 -23.85 -10.11
CA GLU A 699 -12.29 -24.17 -11.42
C GLU A 699 -13.65 -23.47 -11.59
N GLU A 700 -14.49 -23.48 -10.55
CA GLU A 700 -15.75 -22.73 -10.54
C GLU A 700 -15.49 -21.22 -10.69
N ALA A 701 -14.56 -20.67 -9.92
CA ALA A 701 -14.20 -19.25 -9.98
C ALA A 701 -13.61 -18.82 -11.34
N LEU A 702 -12.92 -19.71 -12.07
CA LEU A 702 -12.40 -19.45 -13.42
C LEU A 702 -13.49 -19.25 -14.47
N ASN A 703 -14.75 -19.64 -14.21
CA ASN A 703 -15.88 -19.40 -15.11
C ASN A 703 -16.43 -17.97 -15.06
N TYR A 704 -15.91 -17.12 -14.16
CA TYR A 704 -16.32 -15.72 -14.05
C TYR A 704 -15.43 -14.81 -14.91
N LYS A 705 -16.05 -13.95 -15.71
CA LYS A 705 -15.37 -12.90 -16.48
C LYS A 705 -14.75 -11.83 -15.58
N TYR A 706 -15.39 -11.50 -14.47
CA TYR A 706 -15.02 -10.38 -13.60
C TYR A 706 -14.79 -10.87 -12.16
N VAL A 707 -13.68 -10.46 -11.54
CA VAL A 707 -13.33 -10.85 -10.16
C VAL A 707 -12.87 -9.66 -9.33
N LEU A 708 -13.24 -9.64 -8.05
CA LEU A 708 -12.86 -8.58 -7.11
C LEU A 708 -11.66 -9.00 -6.24
N ASP A 709 -10.64 -8.16 -6.21
CA ASP A 709 -9.54 -8.19 -5.26
C ASP A 709 -9.76 -7.11 -4.19
N ILE A 710 -9.61 -7.53 -2.95
CA ILE A 710 -9.83 -6.77 -1.73
C ILE A 710 -8.79 -7.29 -0.73
N ASP A 711 -8.15 -6.36 -0.06
CA ASP A 711 -7.22 -6.61 1.04
C ASP A 711 -7.81 -7.53 2.14
N GLY A 712 -6.93 -8.17 2.90
CA GLY A 712 -7.26 -8.88 4.15
C GLY A 712 -6.84 -8.06 5.36
N ASN A 713 -6.30 -8.72 6.39
CA ASN A 713 -5.82 -8.06 7.61
C ASN A 713 -4.82 -6.93 7.31
N SER A 714 -4.09 -7.03 6.19
CA SER A 714 -3.33 -5.93 5.60
C SER A 714 -3.51 -5.86 4.08
N TRP A 715 -3.03 -6.85 3.33
CA TRP A 715 -2.99 -6.89 1.86
C TRP A 715 -3.72 -8.12 1.30
N SER A 716 -3.75 -8.34 -0.02
CA SER A 716 -4.40 -9.51 -0.64
C SER A 716 -3.45 -10.53 -1.27
N ALA A 717 -3.31 -11.69 -0.62
CA ALA A 717 -2.66 -12.89 -1.16
C ALA A 717 -3.26 -13.41 -2.48
N ARG A 718 -4.43 -12.90 -2.90
CA ARG A 718 -5.17 -13.39 -4.07
C ARG A 718 -4.78 -12.72 -5.39
N PHE A 719 -4.14 -11.56 -5.39
CA PHE A 719 -4.02 -10.75 -6.61
C PHE A 719 -3.27 -11.47 -7.75
N SER A 720 -2.18 -12.17 -7.44
CA SER A 720 -1.40 -12.98 -8.39
C SER A 720 -2.25 -14.08 -9.03
N ARG A 721 -2.96 -14.89 -8.24
CA ARG A 721 -3.80 -15.97 -8.75
C ARG A 721 -5.04 -15.47 -9.52
N LEU A 722 -5.53 -14.28 -9.21
CA LEU A 722 -6.63 -13.65 -9.97
C LEU A 722 -6.15 -13.14 -11.34
N LEU A 723 -4.98 -12.52 -11.42
CA LEU A 723 -4.33 -12.19 -12.71
C LEU A 723 -3.99 -13.45 -13.50
N ALA A 724 -3.47 -14.50 -12.84
CA ALA A 724 -3.23 -15.80 -13.44
C ALA A 724 -4.54 -16.38 -14.01
N GLY A 725 -5.65 -16.33 -13.27
CA GLY A 725 -6.94 -16.88 -13.70
C GLY A 725 -7.53 -16.25 -14.97
N GLY A 726 -7.02 -15.11 -15.43
CA GLY A 726 -7.42 -14.50 -16.72
C GLY A 726 -8.83 -13.90 -16.73
N SER A 727 -9.42 -13.68 -15.55
CA SER A 727 -10.57 -12.79 -15.36
C SER A 727 -10.12 -11.33 -15.41
N LEU A 728 -11.02 -10.39 -15.68
CA LEU A 728 -10.75 -8.98 -15.44
C LEU A 728 -10.79 -8.72 -13.92
N VAL A 729 -9.63 -8.40 -13.35
CA VAL A 729 -9.50 -8.12 -11.92
C VAL A 729 -9.85 -6.67 -11.63
N PHE A 730 -10.72 -6.44 -10.65
CA PHE A 730 -11.00 -5.16 -10.02
C PHE A 730 -10.27 -5.15 -8.67
N LYS A 731 -9.34 -4.24 -8.38
CA LYS A 731 -8.58 -4.22 -7.10
C LYS A 731 -8.85 -2.93 -6.32
N SER A 732 -9.32 -3.10 -5.08
CA SER A 732 -9.42 -2.05 -4.07
C SER A 732 -8.43 -2.34 -2.94
N THR A 733 -7.55 -1.38 -2.65
CA THR A 733 -6.44 -1.57 -1.69
C THR A 733 -5.88 -0.25 -1.15
N ILE A 734 -5.24 -0.29 0.03
CA ILE A 734 -4.35 0.79 0.50
C ILE A 734 -2.87 0.37 0.58
N MET A 735 -2.55 -0.87 0.20
CA MET A 735 -1.23 -1.45 0.38
C MET A 735 -0.39 -1.35 -0.89
N PRO A 736 0.70 -0.55 -0.91
CA PRO A 736 1.79 -0.79 -1.84
C PRO A 736 2.39 -2.19 -1.62
N GLU A 737 2.35 -3.01 -2.67
CA GLU A 737 3.00 -4.31 -2.77
C GLU A 737 4.28 -4.21 -3.64
N TRP A 738 5.20 -5.17 -3.57
CA TRP A 738 6.53 -5.13 -4.23
C TRP A 738 6.48 -4.88 -5.75
N TRP A 739 5.37 -5.22 -6.40
CA TRP A 739 5.13 -5.04 -7.83
C TRP A 739 4.51 -3.68 -8.23
N THR A 740 4.11 -2.85 -7.26
CA THR A 740 3.24 -1.67 -7.50
C THR A 740 3.83 -0.66 -8.49
N ASP A 741 5.14 -0.39 -8.40
CA ASP A 741 5.81 0.52 -9.35
C ASP A 741 6.02 -0.12 -10.74
N ARG A 742 5.94 -1.46 -10.86
CA ARG A 742 6.17 -2.21 -12.10
C ARG A 742 4.89 -2.35 -12.93
N ILE A 743 3.77 -2.75 -12.36
CA ILE A 743 2.48 -2.91 -13.09
C ILE A 743 1.91 -1.57 -13.59
N GLN A 744 0.79 -1.61 -14.33
CA GLN A 744 0.02 -0.42 -14.71
C GLN A 744 -1.51 -0.68 -14.56
N PRO A 745 -2.21 0.05 -13.67
CA PRO A 745 -3.67 0.07 -13.63
C PRO A 745 -4.28 0.53 -14.95
N TRP A 746 -5.50 0.08 -15.27
CA TRP A 746 -6.23 0.24 -16.55
C TRP A 746 -5.60 -0.43 -17.78
N ILE A 747 -4.40 -1.02 -17.66
CA ILE A 747 -3.78 -1.86 -18.70
C ILE A 747 -3.75 -3.34 -18.30
N HIS A 748 -3.69 -3.64 -17.00
CA HIS A 748 -3.58 -5.01 -16.48
C HIS A 748 -4.70 -5.41 -15.51
N TYR A 749 -5.37 -4.43 -14.90
CA TYR A 749 -6.48 -4.58 -13.96
C TYR A 749 -7.22 -3.24 -13.80
N VAL A 750 -8.42 -3.26 -13.22
CA VAL A 750 -9.22 -2.08 -12.88
C VAL A 750 -8.95 -1.67 -11.43
N PRO A 751 -8.40 -0.48 -11.14
CA PRO A 751 -8.33 0.04 -9.78
C PRO A 751 -9.70 0.57 -9.34
N ILE A 752 -10.07 0.32 -8.08
CA ILE A 752 -11.37 0.71 -7.47
C ILE A 752 -11.11 1.41 -6.14
N GLN A 753 -11.93 2.39 -5.78
CA GLN A 753 -11.81 3.13 -4.52
C GLN A 753 -12.08 2.24 -3.30
N LEU A 754 -11.50 2.61 -2.16
CA LEU A 754 -11.68 1.89 -0.88
C LEU A 754 -13.12 1.92 -0.36
N ASP A 755 -13.90 2.95 -0.72
CA ASP A 755 -15.32 3.02 -0.38
C ASP A 755 -16.23 2.36 -1.43
N TYR A 756 -15.65 1.86 -2.53
CA TYR A 756 -16.31 1.23 -3.69
C TYR A 756 -17.32 2.14 -4.43
N SER A 757 -17.27 3.46 -4.25
CA SER A 757 -18.20 4.40 -4.89
C SER A 757 -18.13 4.42 -6.43
N ASP A 758 -17.08 3.85 -7.02
CA ASP A 758 -16.90 3.68 -8.46
C ASP A 758 -17.13 2.25 -8.98
N LEU A 759 -17.45 1.29 -8.10
CA LEU A 759 -17.53 -0.13 -8.45
C LEU A 759 -18.67 -0.44 -9.44
N HIS A 760 -19.86 0.11 -9.23
CA HIS A 760 -21.00 -0.11 -10.13
C HIS A 760 -20.77 0.50 -11.52
N ASP A 761 -20.28 1.74 -11.61
CA ASP A 761 -19.98 2.39 -12.91
C ASP A 761 -18.85 1.65 -13.65
N ALA A 762 -17.80 1.25 -12.92
CA ALA A 762 -16.66 0.54 -13.51
C ALA A 762 -17.05 -0.85 -14.00
N LEU A 763 -17.82 -1.62 -13.22
CA LEU A 763 -18.32 -2.94 -13.64
C LEU A 763 -19.25 -2.81 -14.84
N THR A 764 -20.25 -1.92 -14.78
CA THR A 764 -21.24 -1.79 -15.86
C THR A 764 -20.62 -1.23 -17.15
N PHE A 765 -19.59 -0.37 -17.08
CA PHE A 765 -18.83 0.02 -18.27
C PHE A 765 -18.23 -1.19 -19.02
N PHE A 766 -17.75 -2.21 -18.31
CA PHE A 766 -17.17 -3.41 -18.93
C PHE A 766 -18.23 -4.47 -19.26
N ARG A 767 -19.03 -4.89 -18.27
CA ARG A 767 -20.10 -5.90 -18.42
C ARG A 767 -21.17 -5.47 -19.41
N GLY A 768 -21.56 -4.20 -19.36
CA GLY A 768 -22.83 -3.72 -19.85
C GLY A 768 -23.76 -3.33 -18.71
N ASP A 769 -24.97 -2.93 -19.08
CA ASP A 769 -26.04 -2.60 -18.15
C ASP A 769 -26.52 -3.84 -17.37
N GLU A 770 -27.64 -3.70 -16.67
CA GLU A 770 -28.28 -4.77 -15.92
C GLU A 770 -28.51 -6.05 -16.74
N ASN A 771 -28.78 -5.95 -18.04
CA ASN A 771 -29.03 -7.09 -18.93
C ASN A 771 -27.76 -7.59 -19.65
N GLY A 772 -26.61 -6.93 -19.42
CA GLY A 772 -25.35 -7.21 -20.12
C GLY A 772 -25.25 -6.52 -21.49
N GLU A 773 -26.18 -5.64 -21.83
CA GLU A 773 -26.15 -4.90 -23.10
C GLU A 773 -25.24 -3.68 -23.01
N ASN A 774 -24.85 -3.12 -24.15
CA ASN A 774 -24.07 -1.86 -24.25
C ASN A 774 -22.66 -1.87 -23.61
N GLY A 775 -22.18 -3.02 -23.12
CA GLY A 775 -20.89 -3.18 -22.46
C GLY A 775 -19.67 -3.12 -23.37
N ASN A 776 -18.51 -2.92 -22.76
CA ASN A 776 -17.21 -2.94 -23.45
C ASN A 776 -16.50 -4.31 -23.22
N ASP A 777 -17.22 -5.42 -23.34
CA ASP A 777 -16.75 -6.80 -23.03
C ASP A 777 -15.43 -7.18 -23.75
N ARG A 778 -15.28 -6.79 -25.02
CA ARG A 778 -14.02 -6.95 -25.76
C ARG A 778 -12.84 -6.24 -25.05
N LEU A 779 -13.06 -5.03 -24.55
CA LEU A 779 -12.04 -4.23 -23.86
C LEU A 779 -11.70 -4.83 -22.49
N ALA A 780 -12.69 -5.44 -21.82
CA ALA A 780 -12.47 -6.24 -20.62
C ALA A 780 -11.59 -7.46 -20.90
N SER A 781 -11.90 -8.22 -21.97
CA SER A 781 -11.10 -9.34 -22.45
C SER A 781 -9.65 -8.94 -22.78
N GLU A 782 -9.47 -7.79 -23.43
CA GLU A 782 -8.14 -7.25 -23.76
C GLU A 782 -7.32 -6.91 -22.49
N ILE A 783 -7.93 -6.25 -21.48
CA ILE A 783 -7.25 -5.92 -20.21
C ILE A 783 -7.00 -7.19 -19.37
N ALA A 784 -7.93 -8.14 -19.33
CA ALA A 784 -7.76 -9.42 -18.62
C ALA A 784 -6.63 -10.28 -19.21
N ALA A 785 -6.56 -10.37 -20.55
CA ALA A 785 -5.48 -11.04 -21.25
C ALA A 785 -4.13 -10.35 -21.00
N SER A 786 -4.10 -9.02 -21.03
CA SER A 786 -2.93 -8.21 -20.67
C SER A 786 -2.47 -8.48 -19.23
N GLY A 787 -3.39 -8.55 -18.26
CA GLY A 787 -3.13 -8.91 -16.87
C GLY A 787 -2.47 -10.30 -16.71
N ARG A 788 -3.01 -11.33 -17.36
CA ARG A 788 -2.41 -12.69 -17.35
C ARG A 788 -1.04 -12.72 -18.05
N ILE A 789 -0.86 -11.98 -19.16
CA ILE A 789 0.44 -11.84 -19.83
C ILE A 789 1.46 -11.19 -18.89
N TRP A 790 1.06 -10.14 -18.15
CA TRP A 790 1.92 -9.44 -17.20
C TRP A 790 2.36 -10.36 -16.05
N PHE A 791 1.42 -11.09 -15.42
CA PHE A 791 1.75 -12.12 -14.43
C PHE A 791 2.80 -13.11 -14.95
N LYS A 792 2.58 -13.70 -16.15
CA LYS A 792 3.51 -14.67 -16.76
C LYS A 792 4.91 -14.15 -17.05
N THR A 793 5.08 -12.84 -17.18
CA THR A 793 6.34 -12.21 -17.66
C THR A 793 7.06 -11.38 -16.61
N HIS A 794 6.34 -10.92 -15.57
CA HIS A 794 6.86 -10.03 -14.52
C HIS A 794 6.75 -10.62 -13.10
N TRP A 795 6.07 -11.75 -12.92
CA TRP A 795 5.83 -12.43 -11.63
C TRP A 795 6.44 -13.85 -11.58
N ARG A 796 7.48 -14.12 -12.39
CA ARG A 796 8.21 -15.38 -12.32
C ARG A 796 9.03 -15.39 -11.01
N ARG A 797 9.38 -16.57 -10.50
CA ARG A 797 10.27 -16.69 -9.32
C ARG A 797 11.60 -15.96 -9.52
N VAL A 798 12.07 -15.85 -10.77
CA VAL A 798 13.27 -15.10 -11.16
C VAL A 798 13.07 -13.56 -11.12
N ASP A 799 11.85 -13.05 -11.36
CA ASP A 799 11.54 -11.63 -11.18
C ASP A 799 11.47 -11.25 -9.69
N MET A 800 10.90 -12.14 -8.87
CA MET A 800 10.86 -12.04 -7.42
C MET A 800 12.29 -12.07 -6.84
N ALA A 801 13.12 -13.00 -7.30
CA ALA A 801 14.54 -13.06 -6.95
C ALA A 801 15.32 -11.81 -7.41
N ALA A 802 15.02 -11.25 -8.58
CA ALA A 802 15.65 -10.01 -9.05
C ALA A 802 15.33 -8.80 -8.16
N TYR A 803 14.12 -8.74 -7.58
CA TYR A 803 13.76 -7.72 -6.59
C TYR A 803 14.43 -7.97 -5.24
N THR A 804 14.35 -9.18 -4.69
CA THR A 804 14.96 -9.52 -3.39
C THR A 804 16.47 -9.36 -3.43
N ALA A 805 17.15 -9.87 -4.46
CA ALA A 805 18.59 -9.67 -4.63
C ALA A 805 18.95 -8.19 -4.79
N ARG A 806 18.11 -7.38 -5.47
CA ARG A 806 18.35 -5.94 -5.57
C ARG A 806 18.26 -5.24 -4.22
N LEU A 807 17.20 -5.53 -3.46
CA LEU A 807 16.98 -5.00 -2.12
C LEU A 807 18.17 -5.34 -1.21
N TYR A 808 18.67 -6.56 -1.29
CA TYR A 808 19.82 -7.02 -0.51
C TYR A 808 21.15 -6.33 -0.86
N LEU A 809 21.40 -5.95 -2.12
CA LEU A 809 22.60 -5.17 -2.46
C LEU A 809 22.60 -3.79 -1.80
N GLU A 810 21.47 -3.08 -1.86
CA GLU A 810 21.32 -1.77 -1.22
C GLU A 810 21.41 -1.88 0.32
N TRP A 811 20.76 -2.91 0.87
CA TRP A 811 20.74 -3.20 2.30
C TRP A 811 22.12 -3.60 2.85
N ALA A 812 22.88 -4.43 2.13
CA ALA A 812 24.25 -4.76 2.50
C ALA A 812 25.17 -3.52 2.50
N ARG A 813 25.03 -2.62 1.50
CA ARG A 813 25.72 -1.32 1.50
C ARG A 813 25.35 -0.47 2.72
N LEU A 814 24.08 -0.45 3.13
CA LEU A 814 23.62 0.33 4.28
C LEU A 814 24.24 -0.15 5.61
N LEU A 815 24.37 -1.46 5.80
CA LEU A 815 24.97 -2.05 7.01
C LEU A 815 26.50 -2.04 7.05
N ALA A 816 27.16 -1.86 5.90
CA ALA A 816 28.61 -1.96 5.79
C ALA A 816 29.36 -0.87 6.59
N PRO A 817 30.44 -1.20 7.32
CA PRO A 817 31.24 -0.23 8.09
C PRO A 817 31.80 0.93 7.26
N ASN A 818 32.12 0.68 5.98
CA ASN A 818 32.52 1.70 5.02
C ASN A 818 31.59 1.70 3.80
N ARG A 819 30.47 2.42 3.90
CA ARG A 819 29.46 2.53 2.82
C ARG A 819 30.06 2.98 1.46
N ARG A 820 31.13 3.80 1.46
CA ARG A 820 31.77 4.29 0.23
C ARG A 820 32.57 3.21 -0.50
N ALA A 821 33.09 2.21 0.21
CA ALA A 821 33.74 1.04 -0.40
C ALA A 821 32.72 0.08 -1.04
N MET A 822 31.43 0.25 -0.74
CA MET A 822 30.32 -0.52 -1.30
C MET A 822 29.64 0.18 -2.49
N ASP A 823 30.23 1.22 -3.06
CA ASP A 823 29.73 1.86 -4.28
C ASP A 823 30.28 1.14 -5.52
N TYR A 824 29.40 0.77 -6.45
CA TYR A 824 29.77 0.27 -7.77
C TYR A 824 30.10 1.44 -8.70
N ILE A 825 31.33 1.42 -9.23
CA ILE A 825 31.78 2.30 -10.31
C ILE A 825 31.70 1.50 -11.62
N TYR A 826 31.04 2.08 -12.62
CA TYR A 826 30.98 1.51 -13.96
C TYR A 826 32.37 1.37 -14.57
N MET A 827 32.69 0.18 -15.07
CA MET A 827 33.88 -0.06 -15.90
C MET A 827 33.46 -0.73 -17.23
N PRO A 828 34.11 -0.42 -18.37
CA PRO A 828 33.71 -0.95 -19.68
C PRO A 828 33.73 -2.48 -19.80
N GLU A 829 34.62 -3.17 -19.08
CA GLU A 829 34.74 -4.63 -19.06
C GLU A 829 33.57 -5.35 -18.37
N HIS A 830 32.75 -4.62 -17.62
CA HIS A 830 31.48 -5.13 -17.08
C HIS A 830 30.29 -4.91 -18.03
N GLU A 831 30.47 -4.20 -19.16
CA GLU A 831 29.37 -3.81 -20.03
C GLU A 831 28.64 -5.04 -20.61
N MET A 832 27.31 -5.01 -20.53
CA MET A 832 26.45 -6.07 -21.03
C MET A 832 25.18 -5.46 -21.59
N THR A 833 24.92 -5.71 -22.87
CA THR A 833 23.72 -5.22 -23.56
C THR A 833 22.60 -6.25 -23.46
N ARG A 834 21.40 -5.81 -23.07
CA ARG A 834 20.15 -6.55 -23.15
C ARG A 834 19.69 -6.55 -24.60
N VAL A 835 19.61 -7.74 -25.21
CA VAL A 835 19.01 -7.91 -26.53
C VAL A 835 17.50 -7.71 -26.38
N GLU A 836 16.90 -6.84 -27.20
CA GLU A 836 15.43 -6.76 -27.31
C GLU A 836 14.93 -7.87 -28.25
N GLU A 837 13.90 -8.61 -27.82
CA GLU A 837 13.46 -9.87 -28.44
C GLU A 837 12.09 -9.78 -29.14
#